data_AF-A0A428RSM8-F1
#
_entry.id   AF-A0A428RSM8-F1
#
_cell.length_a   1.000
_cell.length_b   1.000
_cell.length_c   1.000
_cell.angle_alpha   90.00
_cell.angle_beta   90.00
_cell.angle_gamma   90.00
#
_symmetry.space_group_name_H-M   'P 1'
#
loop_
_entity.id
_entity.type
_entity.pdbx_description
1 polymer ?
#
loop_
_entity_poly.entity_id
_entity_poly.type
_entity_poly.pdbx_seq_one_letter_code
_entity_poly.pdbx_strand_id
1 'polypeptide(L)'
;MWRHSAVIRWPFRWVYRELSRTGDSMDTGWLSLRQVDLIISENRTQTMSHSTQDAVARLQDTVTDGRLTNSLYRQQQLAKLQSLLIKRESDLVNALTTDFRVTRKEAFVELFLTVSAIKSYLDQTLPQKELHIEYSVSRGQDASQIRQRIGIAIIEPQAHSFLFSTLSPLCAAVASGNAVLLVMKQNLHVMPRLIGNLLREALDPGIVEIVSSEPAEIPASIRANQPKDVKSPNSLGFSNKALSVAIVDRTSSLEDVAQLLWKARTSFGGTSPYAPDIIFVNEFAKDEFIDRLLKCAAELEDAYDESWKGRPEKSKVTGSGLVEGSRCISSGVWGQVIDTTDRHVLTDCRKLQERTFRLYPYRSLEDVVETVNSLSQEPNLATFAFGDAKSCKYILQFVEAEVGFANIIPIELLVGPAAPRGFSTNLSTRFSLDMFSVPRPQFAQATPLSSTLNALLRETTSVRDKDKLWNSLRPENRGPPKQDVGYFERGFLRCGDEALSRGIKGVIIMGAHWAASQQDAIEVSTNPKPDKSPVAYVHPDKYKNYVLNPDLSGAESCISQLRASGFNAKPNPNFNWIHDTYLILIRMFPKACPPTTIISMNAYFDPHYHMRVGLALRPLREEGYLLIGSGGAVHNLFRNVWDPMILYGDNFAQPTPPEPWALEFRQSVEDAIRGGGGPRLRKAITRLMKHPLYREAHATDDHFMPICFAAGAAGARDDEGAPAEFGAEDWELTNMCNSQYTIGAWRELTV
;
A
#
# COMPACT_ATOMS: atom_id res chain seq x y z
N MET A 1 -77.08 24.97 7.01
CA MET A 1 -77.10 23.51 6.82
C MET A 1 -76.02 22.89 7.69
N TRP A 2 -76.40 21.82 8.38
CA TRP A 2 -75.67 20.96 9.33
C TRP A 2 -74.34 20.42 8.77
N ARG A 3 -73.36 19.85 9.50
CA ARG A 3 -72.86 19.76 10.90
C ARG A 3 -71.65 18.78 10.83
N HIS A 4 -70.83 18.75 11.90
CA HIS A 4 -69.80 17.77 12.30
C HIS A 4 -68.40 18.04 11.72
N SER A 5 -67.36 18.51 12.44
CA SER A 5 -66.89 18.39 13.85
C SER A 5 -66.43 16.98 14.25
N ALA A 6 -65.11 16.83 14.48
CA ALA A 6 -64.55 16.13 15.65
C ALA A 6 -63.02 16.31 15.73
N VAL A 7 -62.59 17.21 16.60
CA VAL A 7 -61.29 17.17 17.29
C VAL A 7 -61.52 16.36 18.56
N ILE A 8 -60.73 15.30 18.79
CA ILE A 8 -60.73 14.57 20.07
C ILE A 8 -59.28 14.35 20.52
N ARG A 9 -59.07 14.70 21.78
CA ARG A 9 -57.86 14.62 22.60
C ARG A 9 -58.26 13.79 23.85
N TRP A 10 -57.28 13.20 24.54
CA TRP A 10 -57.33 12.51 25.86
C TRP A 10 -57.54 10.98 25.85
N PRO A 11 -57.32 10.25 26.98
CA PRO A 11 -56.11 10.05 27.80
C PRO A 11 -55.96 8.57 28.28
N PHE A 12 -54.91 8.15 29.01
CA PHE A 12 -55.05 6.99 29.93
C PHE A 12 -54.08 7.01 31.13
N ARG A 13 -54.67 6.84 32.32
CA ARG A 13 -54.06 6.50 33.61
C ARG A 13 -55.05 5.55 34.30
N TRP A 14 -54.53 4.56 35.05
CA TRP A 14 -55.20 3.58 35.95
C TRP A 14 -55.83 2.31 35.34
N VAL A 15 -55.33 1.12 35.75
CA VAL A 15 -56.04 0.12 36.57
C VAL A 15 -55.02 -0.72 37.39
N TYR A 16 -55.26 -0.83 38.69
CA TYR A 16 -54.68 -1.81 39.63
C TYR A 16 -55.86 -2.34 40.47
N ARG A 17 -55.79 -3.63 40.87
CA ARG A 17 -56.77 -4.45 41.62
C ARG A 17 -57.79 -5.21 40.76
N GLU A 18 -57.61 -6.53 40.68
CA GLU A 18 -58.61 -7.55 41.02
C GLU A 18 -57.85 -8.89 41.02
N LEU A 19 -57.80 -9.62 42.14
CA LEU A 19 -57.69 -11.09 42.24
C LEU A 19 -57.48 -11.45 43.71
N SER A 20 -58.59 -11.50 44.43
CA SER A 20 -58.70 -12.11 45.76
C SER A 20 -60.06 -12.76 45.82
N ARG A 21 -60.16 -14.02 45.35
CA ARG A 21 -61.18 -15.03 45.71
C ARG A 21 -61.23 -16.10 44.62
N THR A 22 -60.68 -17.26 44.94
CA THR A 22 -61.36 -18.57 44.90
C THR A 22 -60.36 -19.59 45.43
N GLY A 23 -60.62 -20.08 46.63
CA GLY A 23 -59.98 -21.29 47.12
C GLY A 23 -60.76 -22.49 46.60
N ASP A 24 -60.03 -23.50 46.15
CA ASP A 24 -60.49 -24.88 46.18
C ASP A 24 -59.30 -25.78 46.53
N SER A 25 -59.62 -26.83 47.28
CA SER A 25 -58.74 -27.62 48.13
C SER A 25 -58.12 -28.84 47.43
N MET A 26 -56.89 -29.13 47.86
CA MET A 26 -56.24 -30.44 48.00
C MET A 26 -56.00 -31.30 46.74
N ASP A 27 -54.71 -31.48 46.41
CA ASP A 27 -54.16 -32.83 46.30
C ASP A 27 -52.65 -32.83 46.65
N THR A 28 -52.29 -33.57 47.70
CA THR A 28 -50.92 -33.71 48.21
C THR A 28 -50.20 -34.83 47.47
N GLY A 29 -49.45 -34.49 46.42
CA GLY A 29 -48.50 -35.38 45.76
C GLY A 29 -47.07 -34.96 46.10
N TRP A 30 -46.40 -35.68 47.01
CA TRP A 30 -44.97 -35.50 47.27
C TRP A 30 -44.16 -35.98 46.05
N LEU A 31 -43.72 -35.04 45.22
CA LEU A 31 -42.74 -35.30 44.15
C LEU A 31 -41.37 -35.57 44.79
N SER A 32 -40.74 -36.67 44.39
CA SER A 32 -39.38 -37.01 44.84
C SER A 32 -38.36 -35.97 44.36
N LEU A 33 -37.30 -35.75 45.15
CA LEU A 33 -36.21 -34.80 44.85
C LEU A 33 -35.64 -34.92 43.42
N ARG A 34 -35.70 -36.10 42.79
CA ARG A 34 -35.26 -36.31 41.40
C ARG A 34 -36.19 -35.72 40.32
N GLN A 35 -37.50 -35.60 40.58
CA GLN A 35 -38.43 -34.95 39.64
C GLN A 35 -38.40 -33.43 39.76
N VAL A 36 -38.07 -32.92 40.96
CA VAL A 36 -37.82 -31.48 41.18
C VAL A 36 -36.54 -31.04 40.45
N ASP A 37 -35.48 -31.87 40.44
CA ASP A 37 -34.25 -31.56 39.70
C ASP A 37 -34.44 -31.58 38.18
N LEU A 38 -35.29 -32.47 37.64
CA LEU A 38 -35.64 -32.50 36.21
C LEU A 38 -36.44 -31.26 35.79
N ILE A 39 -37.46 -30.86 36.57
CA ILE A 39 -38.25 -29.64 36.33
C ILE A 39 -37.41 -28.37 36.54
N ILE A 40 -36.45 -28.35 37.48
CA ILE A 40 -35.52 -27.23 37.67
C ILE A 40 -34.50 -27.14 36.53
N SER A 41 -34.10 -28.27 35.93
CA SER A 41 -33.21 -28.27 34.76
C SER A 41 -33.90 -27.81 33.47
N GLU A 42 -35.16 -28.19 33.25
CA GLU A 42 -35.98 -27.70 32.13
C GLU A 42 -36.45 -26.24 32.32
N ASN A 43 -36.74 -25.80 33.55
CA ASN A 43 -37.04 -24.39 33.84
C ASN A 43 -35.80 -23.49 33.79
N ARG A 44 -34.58 -23.99 34.01
CA ARG A 44 -33.34 -23.18 33.87
C ARG A 44 -33.03 -22.86 32.41
N THR A 45 -33.36 -23.75 31.48
CA THR A 45 -33.26 -23.46 30.04
C THR A 45 -34.40 -22.55 29.55
N GLN A 46 -35.61 -22.64 30.11
CA GLN A 46 -36.72 -21.71 29.79
C GLN A 46 -36.60 -20.32 30.45
N THR A 47 -36.03 -20.19 31.64
CA THR A 47 -35.86 -18.87 32.30
C THR A 47 -34.74 -18.02 31.69
N MET A 48 -33.71 -18.65 31.11
CA MET A 48 -32.64 -17.95 30.40
C MET A 48 -33.10 -17.33 29.07
N SER A 49 -33.99 -17.99 28.33
CA SER A 49 -34.54 -17.47 27.07
C SER A 49 -35.45 -16.25 27.29
N HIS A 50 -36.23 -16.24 28.38
CA HIS A 50 -37.05 -15.09 28.76
C HIS A 50 -36.20 -13.83 29.03
N SER A 51 -35.05 -13.95 29.72
CA SER A 51 -34.20 -12.77 30.02
C SER A 51 -33.65 -12.06 28.76
N THR A 52 -33.33 -12.81 27.71
CA THR A 52 -32.77 -12.27 26.46
C THR A 52 -33.88 -11.66 25.59
N GLN A 53 -35.04 -12.33 25.50
CA GLN A 53 -36.21 -11.80 24.79
C GLN A 53 -36.74 -10.52 25.45
N ASP A 54 -36.80 -10.47 26.78
CA ASP A 54 -37.21 -9.28 27.53
C ASP A 54 -36.24 -8.11 27.31
N ALA A 55 -34.93 -8.37 27.24
CA ALA A 55 -33.93 -7.38 26.88
C ALA A 55 -34.16 -6.83 25.47
N VAL A 56 -34.40 -7.71 24.48
CA VAL A 56 -34.70 -7.29 23.10
C VAL A 56 -35.98 -6.44 23.05
N ALA A 57 -37.03 -6.81 23.79
CA ALA A 57 -38.27 -6.05 23.85
C ALA A 57 -38.05 -4.61 24.39
N ARG A 58 -37.27 -4.44 25.47
CA ARG A 58 -36.92 -3.11 25.99
C ARG A 58 -36.11 -2.25 25.00
N LEU A 59 -35.22 -2.88 24.23
CA LEU A 59 -34.49 -2.19 23.17
C LEU A 59 -35.44 -1.78 22.04
N GLN A 60 -36.39 -2.65 21.66
CA GLN A 60 -37.40 -2.35 20.64
C GLN A 60 -38.32 -1.20 21.05
N ASP A 61 -38.71 -1.13 22.32
CA ASP A 61 -39.47 0.00 22.87
C ASP A 61 -38.68 1.32 22.72
N THR A 62 -37.39 1.29 23.03
CA THR A 62 -36.48 2.43 22.86
C THR A 62 -36.32 2.85 21.40
N VAL A 63 -36.21 1.87 20.49
CA VAL A 63 -36.17 2.14 19.06
C VAL A 63 -37.47 2.78 18.61
N THR A 64 -38.62 2.29 19.08
CA THR A 64 -39.96 2.78 18.71
C THR A 64 -40.23 4.19 19.24
N ASP A 65 -39.87 4.48 20.48
CA ASP A 65 -39.97 5.82 21.09
C ASP A 65 -39.12 6.86 20.34
N GLY A 66 -38.01 6.41 19.72
CA GLY A 66 -37.24 7.25 18.83
C GLY A 66 -36.38 8.31 19.53
N ARG A 67 -36.30 8.34 20.87
CA ARG A 67 -35.43 9.27 21.61
C ARG A 67 -33.98 9.33 21.14
N LEU A 68 -33.43 8.23 20.61
CA LEU A 68 -32.09 8.16 20.04
C LEU A 68 -31.94 8.79 18.64
N THR A 69 -33.03 9.26 18.01
CA THR A 69 -32.94 10.09 16.78
C THR A 69 -32.53 11.52 17.12
N ASN A 70 -32.75 11.97 18.35
CA ASN A 70 -32.40 13.31 18.78
C ASN A 70 -30.89 13.40 19.06
N SER A 71 -30.18 14.18 18.24
CA SER A 71 -28.73 14.38 18.35
C SER A 71 -28.28 15.02 19.66
N LEU A 72 -29.06 15.94 20.25
CA LEU A 72 -28.77 16.51 21.58
C LEU A 72 -28.86 15.43 22.66
N TYR A 73 -29.88 14.58 22.60
CA TYR A 73 -30.03 13.49 23.54
C TYR A 73 -28.84 12.53 23.45
N ARG A 74 -28.47 12.08 22.24
CA ARG A 74 -27.27 11.24 22.04
C ARG A 74 -26.00 11.88 22.60
N GLN A 75 -25.80 13.16 22.33
CA GLN A 75 -24.64 13.91 22.82
C GLN A 75 -24.57 13.94 24.35
N GLN A 76 -25.71 14.15 25.03
CA GLN A 76 -25.79 14.12 26.49
C GLN A 76 -25.44 12.74 27.07
N GLN A 77 -25.98 11.67 26.49
CA GLN A 77 -25.71 10.29 26.93
C GLN A 77 -24.21 9.95 26.79
N LEU A 78 -23.59 10.28 25.65
CA LEU A 78 -22.17 10.03 25.40
C LEU A 78 -21.24 10.90 26.27
N ALA A 79 -21.59 12.17 26.50
CA ALA A 79 -20.81 13.07 27.36
C ALA A 79 -20.83 12.62 28.83
N LYS A 80 -21.98 12.12 29.29
CA LYS A 80 -22.11 11.54 30.64
C LYS A 80 -21.27 10.27 30.78
N LEU A 81 -21.29 9.38 29.78
CA LEU A 81 -20.43 8.19 29.75
C LEU A 81 -18.93 8.57 29.76
N GLN A 82 -18.51 9.49 28.91
CA GLN A 82 -17.12 9.96 28.85
C GLN A 82 -16.64 10.50 30.20
N SER A 83 -17.43 11.38 30.82
CA SER A 83 -17.12 11.98 32.12
C SER A 83 -17.00 10.93 33.22
N LEU A 84 -17.86 9.90 33.19
CA LEU A 84 -17.82 8.81 34.16
C LEU A 84 -16.59 7.91 33.99
N LEU A 85 -16.18 7.62 32.75
CA LEU A 85 -14.97 6.84 32.45
C LEU A 85 -13.72 7.55 32.97
N ILE A 86 -13.60 8.86 32.74
CA ILE A 86 -12.51 9.68 33.27
C ILE A 86 -12.51 9.67 34.81
N LYS A 87 -13.69 9.82 35.43
CA LYS A 87 -13.82 9.80 36.89
C LYS A 87 -13.43 8.44 37.50
N ARG A 88 -13.62 7.33 36.78
CA ARG A 88 -13.36 5.95 37.24
C ARG A 88 -12.07 5.37 36.66
N GLU A 89 -11.13 6.23 36.25
CA GLU A 89 -9.84 5.83 35.67
C GLU A 89 -9.12 4.76 36.50
N SER A 90 -8.93 5.00 37.80
CA SER A 90 -8.24 4.07 38.70
C SER A 90 -8.90 2.69 38.74
N ASP A 91 -10.23 2.64 38.83
CA ASP A 91 -10.99 1.37 38.89
C ASP A 91 -10.82 0.58 37.59
N LEU A 92 -10.91 1.27 36.44
CA LEU A 92 -10.79 0.70 35.10
C LEU A 92 -9.38 0.17 34.83
N VAL A 93 -8.35 0.97 35.14
CA VAL A 93 -6.96 0.58 34.98
C VAL A 93 -6.62 -0.63 35.87
N ASN A 94 -7.10 -0.64 37.12
CA ASN A 94 -6.90 -1.78 38.01
C ASN A 94 -7.61 -3.05 37.50
N ALA A 95 -8.83 -2.93 36.98
CA ALA A 95 -9.54 -4.06 36.39
C ALA A 95 -8.83 -4.60 35.13
N LEU A 96 -8.37 -3.73 34.22
CA LEU A 96 -7.63 -4.12 33.00
C LEU A 96 -6.36 -4.90 33.35
N THR A 97 -5.55 -4.36 34.26
CA THR A 97 -4.29 -4.99 34.68
C THR A 97 -4.51 -6.35 35.35
N THR A 98 -5.61 -6.51 36.10
CA THR A 98 -5.94 -7.76 36.78
C THR A 98 -6.45 -8.82 35.80
N ASP A 99 -7.33 -8.44 34.88
CA ASP A 99 -8.05 -9.39 34.02
C ASP A 99 -7.26 -9.80 32.77
N PHE A 100 -6.50 -8.90 32.16
CA PHE A 100 -5.92 -9.08 30.83
C PHE A 100 -4.39 -9.18 30.81
N ARG A 101 -3.73 -9.27 31.98
CA ARG A 101 -2.27 -9.37 32.11
C ARG A 101 -1.51 -8.30 31.31
N VAL A 102 -2.03 -7.09 31.33
CA VAL A 102 -1.36 -5.89 30.78
C VAL A 102 -0.72 -5.08 31.89
N THR A 103 0.30 -4.30 31.55
CA THR A 103 0.92 -3.35 32.47
C THR A 103 -0.04 -2.17 32.74
N ARG A 104 0.20 -1.45 33.83
CA ARG A 104 -0.61 -0.27 34.18
C ARG A 104 -0.55 0.82 33.10
N LYS A 105 0.58 0.96 32.42
CA LYS A 105 0.77 1.91 31.31
C LYS A 105 -0.04 1.51 30.09
N GLU A 106 0.00 0.23 29.70
CA GLU A 106 -0.82 -0.29 28.59
C GLU A 106 -2.32 -0.15 28.89
N ALA A 107 -2.75 -0.49 30.10
CA ALA A 107 -4.13 -0.32 30.54
C ALA A 107 -4.59 1.15 30.46
N PHE A 108 -3.72 2.09 30.85
CA PHE A 108 -4.00 3.52 30.70
C PHE A 108 -4.10 3.93 29.22
N VAL A 109 -3.19 3.44 28.36
CA VAL A 109 -3.24 3.73 26.91
C VAL A 109 -4.55 3.23 26.29
N GLU A 110 -4.99 2.01 26.62
CA GLU A 110 -6.27 1.48 26.15
C GLU A 110 -7.46 2.36 26.59
N LEU A 111 -7.48 2.77 27.86
CA LEU A 111 -8.51 3.67 28.39
C LEU A 111 -8.47 5.03 27.68
N PHE A 112 -7.28 5.61 27.50
CA PHE A 112 -7.10 6.91 26.85
C PHE A 112 -7.60 6.89 25.41
N LEU A 113 -7.24 5.86 24.64
CA LEU A 113 -7.71 5.70 23.26
C LEU A 113 -9.21 5.46 23.20
N THR A 114 -9.77 4.73 24.16
CA THR A 114 -11.23 4.55 24.27
C THR A 114 -11.94 5.88 24.50
N VAL A 115 -11.48 6.68 25.47
CA VAL A 115 -12.05 8.00 25.76
C VAL A 115 -11.87 8.97 24.59
N SER A 116 -10.75 8.88 23.87
CA SER A 116 -10.47 9.66 22.66
C SER A 116 -11.40 9.29 21.49
N ALA A 117 -11.70 8.01 21.32
CA ALA A 117 -12.70 7.55 20.36
C ALA A 117 -14.10 8.11 20.70
N ILE A 118 -14.49 8.08 21.97
CA ILE A 118 -15.77 8.66 22.44
C ILE A 118 -15.82 10.17 22.17
N LYS A 119 -14.74 10.89 22.43
CA LYS A 119 -14.62 12.31 22.09
C LYS A 119 -14.85 12.54 20.60
N SER A 120 -14.25 11.70 19.76
CA SER A 120 -14.37 11.81 18.31
C SER A 120 -15.82 11.62 17.84
N TYR A 121 -16.60 10.73 18.47
CA TYR A 121 -18.03 10.58 18.17
C TYR A 121 -18.86 11.77 18.67
N LEU A 122 -18.52 12.34 19.82
CA LEU A 122 -19.14 13.57 20.32
C LEU A 122 -18.90 14.75 19.38
N ASP A 123 -17.68 14.90 18.86
CA ASP A 123 -17.32 15.96 17.91
C ASP A 123 -18.02 15.79 16.55
N GLN A 124 -18.34 14.55 16.16
CA GLN A 124 -19.09 14.23 14.93
C GLN A 124 -20.60 14.42 15.08
N THR A 125 -21.14 14.26 16.29
CA THR A 125 -22.57 14.45 16.58
C THR A 125 -22.85 15.93 16.77
N LEU A 126 -23.18 16.63 15.67
CA LEU A 126 -23.36 18.09 15.63
C LEU A 126 -24.84 18.47 15.48
N PRO A 127 -25.55 18.81 16.57
CA PRO A 127 -27.01 18.99 16.52
C PRO A 127 -27.49 20.04 15.53
N GLN A 128 -26.78 21.17 15.41
CA GLN A 128 -27.15 22.23 14.46
C GLN A 128 -27.01 21.78 13.00
N LYS A 129 -25.97 20.99 12.70
CA LYS A 129 -25.72 20.47 11.35
C LYS A 129 -26.75 19.40 10.99
N GLU A 130 -27.04 18.49 11.91
CA GLU A 130 -28.05 17.45 11.70
C GLU A 130 -29.45 18.05 11.52
N LEU A 131 -29.83 19.03 12.35
CA LEU A 131 -31.08 19.76 12.22
C LEU A 131 -31.17 20.50 10.88
N HIS A 132 -30.05 21.09 10.41
CA HIS A 132 -30.03 21.72 9.10
C HIS A 132 -30.32 20.72 7.98
N ILE A 133 -29.70 19.54 8.02
CA ILE A 133 -29.88 18.46 7.03
C ILE A 133 -31.31 17.90 7.08
N GLU A 134 -31.87 17.70 8.27
CA GLU A 134 -33.24 17.20 8.47
C GLU A 134 -34.27 18.10 7.78
N TYR A 135 -34.09 19.43 7.86
CA TYR A 135 -34.99 20.40 7.27
C TYR A 135 -34.65 20.78 5.82
N SER A 136 -33.59 20.24 5.21
CA SER A 136 -33.18 20.58 3.83
C SER A 136 -34.34 20.44 2.83
N VAL A 137 -35.06 19.32 2.87
CA VAL A 137 -36.19 19.06 1.94
C VAL A 137 -37.31 20.07 2.15
N SER A 138 -37.63 20.43 3.39
CA SER A 138 -38.64 21.46 3.70
C SER A 138 -38.27 22.85 3.16
N ARG A 139 -36.98 23.10 2.93
CA ARG A 139 -36.43 24.33 2.36
C ARG A 139 -36.20 24.22 0.84
N GLY A 140 -36.64 23.14 0.20
CA GLY A 140 -36.43 22.89 -1.23
C GLY A 140 -34.97 22.60 -1.59
N GLN A 141 -34.18 22.06 -0.65
CA GLN A 141 -32.78 21.68 -0.84
C GLN A 141 -32.64 20.15 -0.79
N ASP A 142 -31.67 19.62 -1.54
CA ASP A 142 -31.35 18.20 -1.50
C ASP A 142 -30.63 17.85 -0.17
N ALA A 143 -30.92 16.66 0.34
CA ALA A 143 -30.27 16.02 1.48
C ALA A 143 -29.64 14.70 1.03
N SER A 144 -28.68 14.76 0.10
CA SER A 144 -28.00 13.57 -0.47
C SER A 144 -27.15 12.80 0.56
N GLN A 145 -26.75 13.45 1.65
CA GLN A 145 -25.89 12.89 2.68
C GLN A 145 -26.67 12.30 3.87
N ILE A 146 -28.01 12.36 3.87
CA ILE A 146 -28.78 11.90 5.02
C ILE A 146 -28.69 10.38 5.16
N ARG A 147 -28.50 9.93 6.40
CA ARG A 147 -28.42 8.53 6.78
C ARG A 147 -29.46 8.24 7.83
N GLN A 148 -29.99 7.03 7.81
CA GLN A 148 -30.94 6.55 8.79
C GLN A 148 -30.28 5.50 9.69
N ARG A 149 -30.60 5.53 10.99
CA ARG A 149 -30.26 4.45 11.92
C ARG A 149 -30.83 3.10 11.45
N ILE A 150 -30.20 2.01 11.86
CA ILE A 150 -30.63 0.65 11.54
C ILE A 150 -31.74 0.21 12.52
N GLY A 151 -31.51 0.38 13.82
CA GLY A 151 -32.41 -0.09 14.86
C GLY A 151 -31.60 -0.55 16.07
N ILE A 152 -31.28 -1.85 16.10
CA ILE A 152 -30.51 -2.49 17.18
C ILE A 152 -29.12 -2.90 16.67
N ALA A 153 -28.06 -2.45 17.35
CA ALA A 153 -26.71 -2.92 17.12
C ALA A 153 -26.35 -4.03 18.12
N ILE A 154 -26.00 -5.21 17.62
CA ILE A 154 -25.55 -6.35 18.42
C ILE A 154 -24.02 -6.35 18.41
N ILE A 155 -23.39 -6.30 19.58
CA ILE A 155 -21.94 -6.20 19.70
C ILE A 155 -21.43 -7.35 20.54
N GLU A 156 -20.55 -8.19 19.98
CA GLU A 156 -19.75 -9.17 20.72
C GLU A 156 -18.30 -8.64 20.74
N PRO A 157 -17.78 -8.17 21.89
CA PRO A 157 -16.41 -7.68 22.00
C PRO A 157 -15.39 -8.83 21.96
N GLN A 158 -14.19 -8.53 21.46
CA GLN A 158 -13.05 -9.46 21.56
C GLN A 158 -12.27 -9.29 22.87
N ALA A 159 -11.48 -10.30 23.24
CA ALA A 159 -10.67 -10.29 24.45
C ALA A 159 -9.49 -9.30 24.39
N HIS A 160 -8.87 -9.13 23.23
CA HIS A 160 -7.79 -8.15 23.05
C HIS A 160 -8.33 -6.73 23.11
N SER A 161 -7.76 -5.90 23.98
CA SER A 161 -8.24 -4.54 24.29
C SER A 161 -9.75 -4.49 24.53
N PHE A 162 -10.20 -5.28 25.51
CA PHE A 162 -11.62 -5.51 25.81
C PHE A 162 -12.42 -4.22 26.05
N LEU A 163 -11.84 -3.22 26.69
CA LEU A 163 -12.53 -1.96 26.97
C LEU A 163 -12.78 -1.20 25.68
N PHE A 164 -11.75 -1.07 24.83
CA PHE A 164 -11.87 -0.40 23.53
C PHE A 164 -12.81 -1.15 22.59
N SER A 165 -12.66 -2.47 22.51
CA SER A 165 -13.47 -3.38 21.69
C SER A 165 -14.94 -3.36 22.09
N THR A 166 -15.24 -3.07 23.37
CA THR A 166 -16.61 -2.94 23.86
C THR A 166 -17.18 -1.54 23.60
N LEU A 167 -16.47 -0.50 24.06
CA LEU A 167 -17.05 0.84 24.13
C LEU A 167 -16.98 1.62 22.82
N SER A 168 -15.96 1.41 21.98
CA SER A 168 -15.87 2.13 20.71
C SER A 168 -17.05 1.81 19.77
N PRO A 169 -17.35 0.54 19.41
CA PRO A 169 -18.48 0.23 18.55
C PRO A 169 -19.83 0.55 19.22
N LEU A 170 -19.94 0.43 20.55
CA LEU A 170 -21.14 0.82 21.29
C LEU A 170 -21.41 2.32 21.12
N CYS A 171 -20.39 3.16 21.29
CA CYS A 171 -20.53 4.61 21.15
C CYS A 171 -20.80 5.02 19.71
N ALA A 172 -20.19 4.35 18.71
CA ALA A 172 -20.50 4.56 17.30
C ALA A 172 -21.98 4.23 17.00
N ALA A 173 -22.49 3.12 17.54
CA ALA A 173 -23.87 2.69 17.37
C ALA A 173 -24.86 3.69 18.00
N VAL A 174 -24.60 4.11 19.25
CA VAL A 174 -25.41 5.11 19.96
C VAL A 174 -25.35 6.45 19.25
N ALA A 175 -24.17 6.93 18.85
CA ALA A 175 -23.98 8.17 18.09
C ALA A 175 -24.73 8.15 16.75
N SER A 176 -24.88 6.96 16.14
CA SER A 176 -25.67 6.77 14.91
C SER A 176 -27.18 6.62 15.18
N GLY A 177 -27.61 6.60 16.44
CA GLY A 177 -29.02 6.55 16.86
C GLY A 177 -29.59 5.14 17.09
N ASN A 178 -28.73 4.13 17.22
CA ASN A 178 -29.15 2.75 17.47
C ASN A 178 -29.17 2.44 18.97
N ALA A 179 -30.09 1.57 19.38
CA ALA A 179 -30.02 0.91 20.67
C ALA A 179 -29.01 -0.26 20.59
N VAL A 180 -28.40 -0.67 21.70
CA VAL A 180 -27.29 -1.63 21.70
C VAL A 180 -27.60 -2.86 22.53
N LEU A 181 -27.42 -4.04 21.94
CA LEU A 181 -27.39 -5.32 22.63
C LEU A 181 -25.94 -5.78 22.76
N LEU A 182 -25.42 -5.78 23.98
CA LEU A 182 -24.04 -6.17 24.25
C LEU A 182 -23.97 -7.63 24.70
N VAL A 183 -23.33 -8.47 23.89
CA VAL A 183 -23.19 -9.91 24.14
C VAL A 183 -21.89 -10.16 24.90
N MET A 184 -21.97 -10.36 26.21
CA MET A 184 -20.81 -10.65 27.07
C MET A 184 -20.99 -11.99 27.77
N LYS A 185 -20.10 -12.94 27.49
CA LYS A 185 -20.07 -14.23 28.18
C LYS A 185 -19.76 -14.03 29.66
N GLN A 186 -20.42 -14.81 30.52
CA GLN A 186 -20.10 -14.82 31.94
C GLN A 186 -18.70 -15.39 32.16
N ASN A 187 -17.88 -14.64 32.89
CA ASN A 187 -16.53 -15.04 33.28
C ASN A 187 -16.25 -14.51 34.71
N LEU A 188 -15.09 -14.89 35.24
CA LEU A 188 -14.63 -14.46 36.57
C LEU A 188 -13.95 -13.07 36.55
N HIS A 189 -13.89 -12.43 35.37
CA HIS A 189 -13.24 -11.13 35.23
C HIS A 189 -14.06 -10.01 35.89
N VAL A 190 -13.36 -9.03 36.43
CA VAL A 190 -13.95 -7.85 37.08
C VAL A 190 -14.51 -6.88 36.03
N MET A 191 -13.82 -6.76 34.88
CA MET A 191 -14.08 -5.76 33.85
C MET A 191 -15.50 -5.81 33.28
N PRO A 192 -16.07 -6.96 32.83
CA PRO A 192 -17.42 -6.98 32.28
C PRO A 192 -18.49 -6.50 33.27
N ARG A 193 -18.32 -6.80 34.56
CA ARG A 193 -19.23 -6.33 35.63
C ARG A 193 -19.10 -4.82 35.85
N LEU A 194 -17.87 -4.31 35.84
CA LEU A 194 -17.59 -2.88 35.98
C LEU A 194 -18.20 -2.09 34.81
N ILE A 195 -18.00 -2.53 33.57
CA ILE A 195 -18.63 -1.94 32.38
C ILE A 195 -20.16 -1.96 32.51
N GLY A 196 -20.75 -3.10 32.91
CA GLY A 196 -22.20 -3.19 33.08
C GLY A 196 -22.77 -2.24 34.14
N ASN A 197 -22.03 -1.95 35.21
CA ASN A 197 -22.42 -0.95 36.21
C ASN A 197 -22.25 0.48 35.68
N LEU A 198 -21.14 0.77 34.98
CA LEU A 198 -20.87 2.07 34.37
C LEU A 198 -21.92 2.44 33.33
N LEU A 199 -22.30 1.51 32.46
CA LEU A 199 -23.33 1.73 31.45
C LEU A 199 -24.69 2.02 32.07
N ARG A 200 -25.07 1.32 33.16
CA ARG A 200 -26.31 1.56 33.92
C ARG A 200 -26.30 2.91 34.67
N GLU A 201 -25.14 3.37 35.11
CA GLU A 201 -24.99 4.68 35.77
C GLU A 201 -24.99 5.83 34.74
N ALA A 202 -24.32 5.63 33.61
CA ALA A 202 -24.12 6.65 32.58
C ALA A 202 -25.33 6.82 31.66
N LEU A 203 -25.89 5.72 31.13
CA LEU A 203 -26.89 5.75 30.06
C LEU A 203 -28.29 5.50 30.61
N ASP A 204 -29.29 6.10 29.98
CA ASP A 204 -30.68 5.88 30.35
C ASP A 204 -31.13 4.42 30.07
N PRO A 205 -32.05 3.87 30.88
CA PRO A 205 -32.48 2.47 30.76
C PRO A 205 -33.02 2.17 29.38
N GLY A 206 -32.68 1.00 28.81
CA GLY A 206 -33.13 0.57 27.47
C GLY A 206 -32.29 1.10 26.29
N ILE A 207 -31.27 1.94 26.52
CA ILE A 207 -30.29 2.27 25.46
C ILE A 207 -29.35 1.08 25.24
N VAL A 208 -28.90 0.45 26.32
CA VAL A 208 -28.01 -0.71 26.30
C VAL A 208 -28.56 -1.82 27.18
N GLU A 209 -28.63 -3.02 26.63
CA GLU A 209 -28.94 -4.24 27.38
C GLU A 209 -27.80 -5.25 27.22
N ILE A 210 -27.50 -5.99 28.28
CA ILE A 210 -26.38 -6.94 28.34
C ILE A 210 -26.93 -8.35 28.43
N VAL A 211 -26.50 -9.23 27.53
CA VAL A 211 -26.92 -10.63 27.48
C VAL A 211 -25.72 -11.56 27.42
N SER A 212 -25.89 -12.80 27.89
CA SER A 212 -24.81 -13.81 27.92
C SER A 212 -24.65 -14.57 26.60
N SER A 213 -25.66 -14.55 25.74
CA SER A 213 -25.68 -15.24 24.46
C SER A 213 -26.43 -14.43 23.41
N GLU A 214 -26.00 -14.53 22.15
CA GLU A 214 -26.66 -13.86 21.02
C GLU A 214 -28.05 -14.49 20.77
N PRO A 215 -29.11 -13.69 20.57
CA PRO A 215 -30.42 -14.18 20.16
C PRO A 215 -30.44 -14.60 18.69
N ALA A 216 -31.29 -15.56 18.34
CA ALA A 216 -31.32 -16.17 17.00
C ALA A 216 -31.65 -15.16 15.88
N GLU A 217 -32.71 -14.36 16.03
CA GLU A 217 -33.09 -13.36 15.03
C GLU A 217 -33.66 -12.10 15.68
N ILE A 218 -33.13 -10.94 15.28
CA ILE A 218 -33.69 -9.62 15.60
C ILE A 218 -33.91 -8.87 14.28
N PRO A 219 -35.14 -8.44 13.96
CA PRO A 219 -35.40 -7.62 12.78
C PRO A 219 -34.70 -6.26 12.90
N ALA A 220 -34.28 -5.68 11.77
CA ALA A 220 -33.62 -4.37 11.72
C ALA A 220 -32.43 -4.25 12.70
N SER A 221 -31.53 -5.22 12.63
CA SER A 221 -30.32 -5.27 13.44
C SER A 221 -29.04 -5.33 12.62
N ILE A 222 -27.95 -4.83 13.18
CA ILE A 222 -26.59 -4.97 12.64
C ILE A 222 -25.68 -5.64 13.66
N ARG A 223 -24.81 -6.56 13.21
CA ARG A 223 -23.92 -7.33 14.08
C ARG A 223 -22.47 -6.88 13.94
N ALA A 224 -21.82 -6.63 15.06
CA ALA A 224 -20.37 -6.43 15.19
C ALA A 224 -19.80 -7.60 16.02
N ASN A 225 -19.76 -8.79 15.41
CA ASN A 225 -19.25 -10.00 16.05
C ASN A 225 -17.73 -10.06 15.92
N GLN A 226 -17.03 -9.31 16.77
CA GLN A 226 -15.59 -9.10 16.63
C GLN A 226 -14.76 -10.37 16.76
N PRO A 227 -15.11 -11.41 17.55
CA PRO A 227 -14.32 -12.64 17.61
C PRO A 227 -14.50 -13.58 16.41
N LYS A 228 -15.60 -13.44 15.66
CA LYS A 228 -16.00 -14.40 14.61
C LYS A 228 -16.22 -13.69 13.29
N ASP A 229 -15.59 -14.18 12.24
CA ASP A 229 -15.93 -13.73 10.89
C ASP A 229 -17.26 -14.36 10.47
N VAL A 230 -18.36 -13.62 10.68
CA VAL A 230 -19.71 -14.04 10.28
C VAL A 230 -20.09 -13.28 9.02
N LYS A 231 -20.17 -13.98 7.90
CA LYS A 231 -20.64 -13.43 6.61
C LYS A 231 -22.17 -13.44 6.59
N SER A 232 -22.79 -12.34 6.99
CA SER A 232 -24.25 -12.16 6.90
C SER A 232 -24.58 -10.78 6.32
N PRO A 233 -25.71 -10.61 5.61
CA PRO A 233 -26.06 -9.35 4.94
C PRO A 233 -26.22 -8.15 5.89
N ASN A 234 -26.22 -8.35 7.21
CA ASN A 234 -26.27 -7.31 8.24
C ASN A 234 -25.19 -7.51 9.33
N SER A 235 -23.98 -7.91 8.95
CA SER A 235 -22.84 -7.96 9.86
C SER A 235 -21.64 -7.19 9.33
N LEU A 236 -20.90 -6.59 10.25
CA LEU A 236 -19.55 -6.11 10.01
C LEU A 236 -18.63 -7.34 9.92
N GLY A 237 -17.97 -7.52 8.78
CA GLY A 237 -17.00 -8.61 8.58
C GLY A 237 -15.64 -8.24 9.19
N PHE A 238 -14.98 -9.19 9.84
CA PHE A 238 -13.70 -8.97 10.53
C PHE A 238 -12.63 -9.98 10.08
N SER A 239 -11.45 -9.49 9.71
CA SER A 239 -10.31 -10.29 9.24
C SER A 239 -9.45 -10.88 10.36
N ASN A 240 -10.05 -11.53 11.36
CA ASN A 240 -9.31 -11.98 12.54
C ASN A 240 -8.22 -13.04 12.28
N LYS A 241 -8.32 -13.74 11.13
CA LYS A 241 -7.35 -14.75 10.71
C LYS A 241 -6.29 -14.21 9.73
N ALA A 242 -6.51 -13.03 9.15
CA ALA A 242 -5.60 -12.46 8.17
C ALA A 242 -4.31 -11.98 8.83
N LEU A 243 -3.19 -12.24 8.18
CA LEU A 243 -1.86 -11.94 8.71
C LEU A 243 -1.58 -10.44 8.65
N SER A 244 -0.75 -9.96 9.57
CA SER A 244 -0.13 -8.64 9.48
C SER A 244 1.34 -8.86 9.21
N VAL A 245 1.90 -8.19 8.21
CA VAL A 245 3.27 -8.44 7.75
C VAL A 245 4.10 -7.16 7.88
N ALA A 246 5.36 -7.32 8.26
CA ALA A 246 6.35 -6.25 8.22
C ALA A 246 7.42 -6.59 7.18
N ILE A 247 7.83 -5.63 6.37
CA ILE A 247 8.85 -5.78 5.35
C ILE A 247 9.94 -4.75 5.61
N VAL A 248 11.14 -5.23 5.91
CA VAL A 248 12.31 -4.45 6.27
C VAL A 248 13.31 -4.49 5.12
N ASP A 249 13.43 -3.39 4.39
CA ASP A 249 14.43 -3.20 3.35
C ASP A 249 15.78 -2.77 3.93
N ARG A 250 16.86 -3.11 3.21
CA ARG A 250 18.24 -2.78 3.59
C ARG A 250 18.51 -1.27 3.66
N THR A 251 17.67 -0.43 3.06
CA THR A 251 17.77 1.04 3.13
C THR A 251 17.17 1.63 4.41
N SER A 252 16.54 0.82 5.25
CA SER A 252 15.89 1.28 6.48
C SER A 252 16.87 1.50 7.64
N SER A 253 16.47 2.31 8.63
CA SER A 253 17.17 2.44 9.90
C SER A 253 16.90 1.20 10.76
N LEU A 254 17.78 0.19 10.71
CA LEU A 254 17.56 -1.11 11.35
C LEU A 254 17.33 -1.00 12.87
N GLU A 255 18.00 -0.05 13.54
CA GLU A 255 17.84 0.18 14.98
C GLU A 255 16.42 0.66 15.33
N ASP A 256 15.93 1.69 14.64
CA ASP A 256 14.59 2.25 14.89
C ASP A 256 13.50 1.23 14.54
N VAL A 257 13.69 0.51 13.44
CA VAL A 257 12.76 -0.52 12.96
C VAL A 257 12.69 -1.69 13.93
N ALA A 258 13.83 -2.15 14.46
CA ALA A 258 13.87 -3.20 15.47
C ALA A 258 13.11 -2.78 16.74
N GLN A 259 13.31 -1.54 17.21
CA GLN A 259 12.59 -1.02 18.37
C GLN A 259 11.08 -0.91 18.13
N LEU A 260 10.65 -0.45 16.95
CA LEU A 260 9.23 -0.34 16.58
C LEU A 260 8.57 -1.71 16.53
N LEU A 261 9.17 -2.68 15.84
CA LEU A 261 8.64 -4.04 15.72
C LEU A 261 8.62 -4.75 17.06
N TRP A 262 9.68 -4.58 17.86
CA TRP A 262 9.75 -5.13 19.21
C TRP A 262 8.62 -4.60 20.08
N LYS A 263 8.44 -3.27 20.14
CA LYS A 263 7.34 -2.65 20.87
C LYS A 263 5.98 -3.13 20.37
N ALA A 264 5.79 -3.23 19.06
CA ALA A 264 4.51 -3.62 18.48
C ALA A 264 4.07 -5.03 18.88
N ARG A 265 4.99 -5.99 18.89
CA ARG A 265 4.68 -7.40 19.22
C ARG A 265 4.75 -7.72 20.71
N THR A 266 5.48 -6.95 21.51
CA THR A 266 5.53 -7.17 22.98
C THR A 266 4.41 -6.44 23.73
N SER A 267 3.92 -5.31 23.21
CA SER A 267 2.85 -4.54 23.82
C SER A 267 1.52 -5.31 23.83
N PHE A 268 0.68 -5.01 24.83
CA PHE A 268 -0.68 -5.55 25.01
C PHE A 268 -0.70 -7.09 24.98
N GLY A 269 0.34 -7.71 25.56
CA GLY A 269 0.46 -9.16 25.61
C GLY A 269 0.82 -9.82 24.26
N GLY A 270 1.08 -9.05 23.21
CA GLY A 270 1.37 -9.58 21.87
C GLY A 270 0.17 -10.18 21.15
N THR A 271 -1.04 -9.88 21.64
CA THR A 271 -2.31 -10.40 21.14
C THR A 271 -3.00 -9.48 20.13
N SER A 272 -2.38 -8.35 19.79
CA SER A 272 -2.96 -7.39 18.87
C SER A 272 -3.16 -8.00 17.48
N PRO A 273 -4.34 -7.84 16.87
CA PRO A 273 -4.55 -8.24 15.48
C PRO A 273 -3.59 -7.55 14.52
N TYR A 274 -3.06 -6.37 14.84
CA TYR A 274 -2.17 -5.62 13.96
C TYR A 274 -0.68 -5.79 14.27
N ALA A 275 -0.33 -6.55 15.31
CA ALA A 275 1.06 -6.88 15.55
C ALA A 275 1.59 -7.74 14.39
N PRO A 276 2.78 -7.45 13.81
CA PRO A 276 3.32 -8.20 12.67
C PRO A 276 3.57 -9.67 13.00
N ASP A 277 2.92 -10.57 12.29
CA ASP A 277 3.01 -12.03 12.43
C ASP A 277 4.26 -12.61 11.77
N ILE A 278 4.68 -11.98 10.67
CA ILE A 278 5.88 -12.33 9.91
C ILE A 278 6.63 -11.04 9.57
N ILE A 279 7.94 -11.06 9.79
CA ILE A 279 8.85 -9.97 9.49
C ILE A 279 9.77 -10.45 8.36
N PHE A 280 9.53 -9.93 7.17
CA PHE A 280 10.37 -10.14 6.00
C PHE A 280 11.54 -9.16 6.07
N VAL A 281 12.77 -9.67 6.04
CA VAL A 281 13.98 -8.84 6.10
C VAL A 281 14.83 -9.11 4.89
N ASN A 282 15.35 -8.06 4.26
CA ASN A 282 16.26 -8.24 3.13
C ASN A 282 17.49 -9.04 3.58
N GLU A 283 17.92 -10.01 2.78
CA GLU A 283 18.99 -10.95 3.16
C GLU A 283 20.29 -10.26 3.57
N PHE A 284 20.61 -9.10 2.97
CA PHE A 284 21.81 -8.33 3.30
C PHE A 284 21.74 -7.60 4.64
N ALA A 285 20.54 -7.37 5.18
CA ALA A 285 20.31 -6.65 6.42
C ALA A 285 19.90 -7.56 7.59
N LYS A 286 19.66 -8.85 7.32
CA LYS A 286 19.02 -9.77 8.27
C LYS A 286 19.85 -10.03 9.52
N ASP A 287 21.14 -10.33 9.37
CA ASP A 287 22.00 -10.65 10.51
C ASP A 287 22.15 -9.44 11.44
N GLU A 288 22.42 -8.25 10.88
CA GLU A 288 22.46 -7.02 11.66
C GLU A 288 21.11 -6.73 12.33
N PHE A 289 20.00 -6.91 11.61
CA PHE A 289 18.67 -6.71 12.17
C PHE A 289 18.37 -7.66 13.34
N ILE A 290 18.77 -8.94 13.25
CA ILE A 290 18.65 -9.90 14.35
C ILE A 290 19.42 -9.41 15.58
N ASP A 291 20.67 -8.95 15.39
CA ASP A 291 21.47 -8.43 16.50
C ASP A 291 20.82 -7.22 17.17
N ARG A 292 20.25 -6.28 16.39
CA ARG A 292 19.50 -5.13 16.94
C ARG A 292 18.25 -5.56 17.69
N LEU A 293 17.52 -6.55 17.17
CA LEU A 293 16.32 -7.09 17.81
C LEU A 293 16.65 -7.77 19.14
N LEU A 294 17.74 -8.54 19.20
CA LEU A 294 18.23 -9.18 20.43
C LEU A 294 18.71 -8.16 21.46
N LYS A 295 19.34 -7.06 21.02
CA LYS A 295 19.72 -5.95 21.89
C LYS A 295 18.50 -5.30 22.53
N CYS A 296 17.44 -5.04 21.75
CA CYS A 296 16.16 -4.53 22.28
C CYS A 296 15.55 -5.47 23.33
N ALA A 297 15.70 -6.79 23.13
CA ALA A 297 15.24 -7.79 24.08
C ALA A 297 15.98 -7.69 25.43
N ALA A 298 17.30 -7.56 25.39
CA ALA A 298 18.14 -7.47 26.59
C ALA A 298 17.88 -6.18 27.40
N GLU A 299 17.81 -5.02 26.74
CA GLU A 299 17.59 -3.73 27.41
C GLU A 299 16.27 -3.67 28.19
N LEU A 300 15.23 -4.36 27.70
CA LEU A 300 13.92 -4.42 28.36
C LEU A 300 13.81 -5.51 29.42
N GLU A 301 14.66 -6.55 29.38
CA GLU A 301 14.81 -7.48 30.50
C GLU A 301 15.40 -6.78 31.73
N ASP A 302 16.38 -5.89 31.52
CA ASP A 302 17.03 -5.14 32.61
C ASP A 302 16.14 -4.03 33.20
N ALA A 303 15.22 -3.45 32.42
CA ALA A 303 14.30 -2.40 32.86
C ALA A 303 13.05 -2.93 33.59
N TYR A 304 12.99 -4.23 33.87
CA TYR A 304 11.78 -4.90 34.36
C TYR A 304 11.56 -4.80 35.87
N ASP A 305 10.30 -4.56 36.26
CA ASP A 305 9.85 -4.58 37.65
C ASP A 305 9.40 -5.99 38.05
N GLU A 306 10.19 -6.66 38.90
CA GLU A 306 9.90 -8.01 39.41
C GLU A 306 8.58 -8.12 40.19
N SER A 307 8.02 -7.00 40.64
CA SER A 307 6.77 -6.97 41.41
C SER A 307 5.49 -7.15 40.57
N TRP A 308 5.59 -7.12 39.23
CA TRP A 308 4.44 -7.27 38.34
C TRP A 308 3.95 -8.73 38.26
N LYS A 309 2.80 -9.00 38.89
CA LYS A 309 2.13 -10.32 38.93
C LYS A 309 1.55 -10.78 37.59
N GLY A 310 1.56 -9.94 36.55
CA GLY A 310 1.10 -10.25 35.20
C GLY A 310 2.13 -10.94 34.31
N ARG A 311 3.25 -11.41 34.88
CA ARG A 311 4.36 -12.05 34.17
C ARG A 311 3.83 -13.04 33.12
N PRO A 312 4.20 -12.90 31.84
CA PRO A 312 3.89 -13.91 30.83
C PRO A 312 4.53 -15.25 31.24
N GLU A 313 3.82 -16.35 31.02
CA GLU A 313 4.44 -17.66 31.14
C GLU A 313 5.62 -17.74 30.16
N LYS A 314 6.75 -18.34 30.58
CA LYS A 314 7.84 -18.63 29.65
C LYS A 314 7.26 -19.38 28.46
N SER A 315 7.50 -18.89 27.24
CA SER A 315 7.03 -19.58 26.05
C SER A 315 7.61 -21.01 26.04
N LYS A 316 6.72 -22.00 25.87
CA LYS A 316 7.03 -23.43 26.06
C LYS A 316 7.66 -24.08 24.83
N VAL A 317 7.84 -23.35 23.72
CA VAL A 317 8.39 -23.92 22.49
C VAL A 317 9.92 -23.92 22.58
N THR A 318 10.46 -25.00 23.14
CA THR A 318 11.90 -25.32 23.07
C THR A 318 12.08 -26.61 22.30
N GLY A 319 12.66 -26.53 21.11
CA GLY A 319 13.24 -27.65 20.35
C GLY A 319 12.29 -28.67 19.71
N SER A 320 11.29 -29.18 20.41
CA SER A 320 10.46 -30.32 19.95
C SER A 320 9.15 -29.93 19.23
N GLY A 321 8.85 -28.64 19.09
CA GLY A 321 7.64 -28.11 18.43
C GLY A 321 7.91 -27.09 17.33
N LEU A 322 9.17 -26.93 16.91
CA LEU A 322 9.53 -26.07 15.78
C LEU A 322 9.27 -26.84 14.48
N VAL A 323 8.60 -26.20 13.53
CA VAL A 323 8.41 -26.75 12.18
C VAL A 323 9.78 -26.91 11.52
N GLU A 324 9.99 -28.03 10.83
CA GLU A 324 11.20 -28.31 10.06
C GLU A 324 11.50 -27.12 9.12
N GLY A 325 12.72 -26.60 9.13
CA GLY A 325 13.09 -25.36 8.41
C GLY A 325 13.00 -24.05 9.22
N SER A 326 12.73 -24.12 10.53
CA SER A 326 12.81 -22.97 11.46
C SER A 326 13.81 -23.20 12.61
N ARG A 327 14.56 -22.16 12.97
CA ARG A 327 15.53 -22.14 14.07
C ARG A 327 15.13 -21.10 15.11
N CYS A 328 14.99 -21.51 16.37
CA CYS A 328 14.84 -20.57 17.48
C CYS A 328 16.20 -19.95 17.80
N ILE A 329 16.31 -18.62 17.70
CA ILE A 329 17.52 -17.85 17.99
C ILE A 329 17.57 -17.48 19.47
N SER A 330 16.44 -17.02 20.02
CA SER A 330 16.32 -16.63 21.42
C SER A 330 14.93 -16.94 21.94
N SER A 331 14.84 -17.31 23.22
CA SER A 331 13.59 -17.53 23.94
C SER A 331 13.74 -17.01 25.36
N GLY A 332 13.04 -15.91 25.66
CA GLY A 332 13.10 -15.20 26.95
C GLY A 332 11.73 -15.00 27.58
N VAL A 333 11.67 -14.13 28.58
CA VAL A 333 10.41 -13.77 29.26
C VAL A 333 9.54 -12.87 28.36
N TRP A 334 10.17 -12.13 27.44
CA TRP A 334 9.49 -11.18 26.57
C TRP A 334 9.09 -11.71 25.21
N GLY A 335 9.51 -12.93 24.86
CA GLY A 335 9.13 -13.55 23.61
C GLY A 335 10.17 -14.51 23.05
N GLN A 336 9.90 -14.97 21.85
CA GLN A 336 10.80 -15.84 21.09
C GLN A 336 11.13 -15.22 19.73
N VAL A 337 12.38 -15.35 19.31
CA VAL A 337 12.83 -14.97 17.96
C VAL A 337 13.08 -16.25 17.18
N ILE A 338 12.27 -16.47 16.14
CA ILE A 338 12.31 -17.63 15.26
C ILE A 338 12.78 -17.15 13.91
N ASP A 339 13.89 -17.71 13.45
CA ASP A 339 14.38 -17.54 12.09
C ASP A 339 13.90 -18.67 11.21
N THR A 340 13.14 -18.35 10.18
CA THR A 340 12.58 -19.30 9.21
C THR A 340 13.25 -19.06 7.87
N THR A 341 13.82 -20.11 7.28
CA THR A 341 14.46 -20.05 5.96
C THR A 341 13.67 -20.78 4.88
N ASP A 342 12.83 -21.75 5.28
CA ASP A 342 12.00 -22.51 4.35
C ASP A 342 10.68 -21.77 4.02
N ARG A 343 10.45 -21.53 2.73
CA ARG A 343 9.23 -20.88 2.21
C ARG A 343 7.98 -21.71 2.50
N HIS A 344 8.08 -23.04 2.54
CA HIS A 344 6.93 -23.92 2.79
C HIS A 344 6.36 -23.79 4.21
N VAL A 345 7.17 -23.33 5.17
CA VAL A 345 6.71 -23.06 6.53
C VAL A 345 5.79 -21.83 6.58
N LEU A 346 5.93 -20.91 5.62
CA LEU A 346 5.12 -19.69 5.58
C LEU A 346 3.67 -19.95 5.18
N THR A 347 3.38 -20.97 4.36
CA THR A 347 2.01 -21.28 3.92
C THR A 347 1.12 -21.82 5.04
N ASP A 348 1.72 -22.38 6.08
CA ASP A 348 1.00 -22.87 7.26
C ASP A 348 0.94 -21.84 8.40
N CYS A 349 1.52 -20.65 8.20
CA CYS A 349 1.55 -19.62 9.22
C CYS A 349 0.14 -19.11 9.54
N ARG A 350 -0.16 -19.04 10.84
CA ARG A 350 -1.42 -18.54 11.38
C ARG A 350 -1.16 -17.29 12.20
N LYS A 351 -2.23 -16.51 12.41
CA LYS A 351 -2.24 -15.35 13.30
C LYS A 351 -1.62 -15.69 14.66
N LEU A 352 -0.58 -14.95 15.05
CA LEU A 352 0.07 -15.16 16.33
C LEU A 352 -0.74 -14.52 17.46
N GLN A 353 -0.88 -15.23 18.57
CA GLN A 353 -1.55 -14.77 19.80
C GLN A 353 -0.56 -14.68 20.97
N GLU A 354 0.73 -14.67 20.66
CA GLU A 354 1.83 -14.69 21.61
C GLU A 354 2.96 -13.77 21.12
N ARG A 355 3.92 -13.51 22.00
CA ARG A 355 5.06 -12.62 21.75
C ARG A 355 6.15 -13.34 20.95
N THR A 356 5.83 -13.71 19.71
CA THR A 356 6.75 -14.44 18.84
C THR A 356 7.09 -13.58 17.62
N PHE A 357 8.39 -13.48 17.33
CA PHE A 357 8.94 -12.80 16.17
C PHE A 357 9.39 -13.85 15.17
N ARG A 358 8.67 -13.96 14.03
CA ARG A 358 9.06 -14.85 12.94
C ARG A 358 9.73 -14.03 11.84
N LEU A 359 10.99 -14.35 11.57
CA LEU A 359 11.81 -13.68 10.57
C LEU A 359 11.91 -14.55 9.31
N TYR A 360 11.84 -13.92 8.14
CA TYR A 360 12.05 -14.59 6.87
C TYR A 360 12.94 -13.73 5.95
N PRO A 361 14.02 -14.28 5.36
CA PRO A 361 14.86 -13.56 4.41
C PRO A 361 14.17 -13.42 3.06
N TYR A 362 14.29 -12.27 2.41
CA TYR A 362 13.94 -12.11 0.99
C TYR A 362 15.11 -11.51 0.20
N ARG A 363 15.13 -11.77 -1.12
CA ARG A 363 16.24 -11.37 -2.01
C ARG A 363 16.00 -10.03 -2.70
N SER A 364 14.81 -9.85 -3.27
CA SER A 364 14.43 -8.66 -4.02
C SER A 364 13.03 -8.16 -3.63
N LEU A 365 12.70 -6.91 -4.00
CA LEU A 365 11.37 -6.36 -3.76
C LEU A 365 10.26 -7.15 -4.49
N GLU A 366 10.56 -7.77 -5.62
CA GLU A 366 9.61 -8.65 -6.33
C GLU A 366 9.40 -9.97 -5.58
N ASP A 367 10.49 -10.58 -5.09
CA ASP A 367 10.45 -11.82 -4.30
C ASP A 367 9.58 -11.68 -3.05
N VAL A 368 9.72 -10.57 -2.31
CA VAL A 368 8.88 -10.33 -1.13
C VAL A 368 7.42 -10.04 -1.50
N VAL A 369 7.15 -9.33 -2.60
CA VAL A 369 5.78 -9.09 -3.07
C VAL A 369 5.10 -10.41 -3.44
N GLU A 370 5.77 -11.25 -4.23
CA GLU A 370 5.24 -12.55 -4.62
C GLU A 370 5.03 -13.46 -3.41
N THR A 371 6.03 -13.53 -2.51
CA THR A 371 5.98 -14.38 -1.33
C THR A 371 4.83 -13.95 -0.41
N VAL A 372 4.70 -12.66 -0.11
CA VAL A 372 3.65 -12.14 0.77
C VAL A 372 2.26 -12.33 0.19
N ASN A 373 2.08 -12.06 -1.11
CA ASN A 373 0.78 -12.25 -1.76
C ASN A 373 0.42 -13.75 -1.90
N SER A 374 1.41 -14.64 -1.89
CA SER A 374 1.18 -16.10 -1.93
C SER A 374 0.80 -16.73 -0.58
N LEU A 375 0.87 -15.99 0.54
CA LEU A 375 0.59 -16.53 1.87
C LEU A 375 -0.88 -16.94 2.06
N SER A 376 -1.79 -16.27 1.38
CA SER A 376 -3.23 -16.33 1.66
C SER A 376 -4.02 -15.93 0.41
N GLN A 377 -5.21 -16.51 0.25
CA GLN A 377 -6.18 -16.12 -0.80
C GLN A 377 -6.88 -14.79 -0.48
N GLU A 378 -6.94 -14.41 0.80
CA GLU A 378 -7.47 -13.12 1.25
C GLU A 378 -6.31 -12.14 1.49
N PRO A 379 -6.51 -10.83 1.26
CA PRO A 379 -5.47 -9.83 1.51
C PRO A 379 -5.04 -9.83 2.98
N ASN A 380 -3.79 -9.44 3.22
CA ASN A 380 -3.27 -9.28 4.58
C ASN A 380 -4.07 -8.21 5.33
N LEU A 381 -4.17 -8.34 6.65
CA LEU A 381 -4.82 -7.32 7.47
C LEU A 381 -4.05 -6.00 7.46
N ALA A 382 -2.71 -6.06 7.49
CA ALA A 382 -1.87 -4.87 7.40
C ALA A 382 -0.49 -5.18 6.85
N THR A 383 0.09 -4.21 6.14
CA THR A 383 1.48 -4.23 5.67
C THR A 383 2.25 -3.04 6.24
N PHE A 384 3.34 -3.31 6.93
CA PHE A 384 4.27 -2.29 7.43
C PHE A 384 5.57 -2.34 6.62
N ALA A 385 5.80 -1.36 5.75
CA ALA A 385 6.98 -1.29 4.90
C ALA A 385 8.02 -0.34 5.50
N PHE A 386 9.25 -0.80 5.70
CA PHE A 386 10.37 -0.04 6.24
C PHE A 386 11.50 0.06 5.21
N GLY A 387 11.93 1.27 4.88
CA GLY A 387 12.91 1.54 3.83
C GLY A 387 12.89 2.99 3.36
N ASP A 388 13.59 3.29 2.26
CA ASP A 388 13.47 4.57 1.58
C ASP A 388 12.06 4.78 0.99
N ALA A 389 11.70 6.03 0.70
CA ALA A 389 10.34 6.37 0.25
C ALA A 389 9.93 5.63 -1.03
N LYS A 390 10.90 5.32 -1.92
CA LYS A 390 10.65 4.61 -3.17
C LYS A 390 10.33 3.13 -2.93
N SER A 391 11.11 2.46 -2.08
CA SER A 391 10.88 1.06 -1.71
C SER A 391 9.56 0.91 -0.96
N CYS A 392 9.28 1.78 0.01
CA CYS A 392 7.98 1.79 0.70
C CYS A 392 6.82 1.99 -0.27
N LYS A 393 6.92 2.94 -1.20
CA LYS A 393 5.88 3.16 -2.23
C LYS A 393 5.66 1.90 -3.08
N TYR A 394 6.74 1.26 -3.53
CA TYR A 394 6.65 0.04 -4.33
C TYR A 394 5.97 -1.09 -3.55
N ILE A 395 6.46 -1.38 -2.34
CA ILE A 395 5.92 -2.43 -1.47
C ILE A 395 4.43 -2.19 -1.20
N LEU A 396 4.05 -0.99 -0.76
CA LEU A 396 2.65 -0.68 -0.41
C LEU A 396 1.71 -0.63 -1.62
N GLN A 397 2.24 -0.49 -2.84
CA GLN A 397 1.45 -0.55 -4.05
C GLN A 397 1.14 -2.00 -4.48
N PHE A 398 2.09 -2.91 -4.30
CA PHE A 398 2.00 -4.27 -4.87
C PHE A 398 1.72 -5.37 -3.85
N VAL A 399 1.95 -5.13 -2.56
CA VAL A 399 1.56 -6.06 -1.50
C VAL A 399 0.08 -5.89 -1.19
N GLU A 400 -0.68 -6.97 -1.27
CA GLU A 400 -2.10 -6.98 -0.98
C GLU A 400 -2.36 -6.93 0.53
N ALA A 401 -2.93 -5.81 0.99
CA ALA A 401 -3.38 -5.63 2.37
C ALA A 401 -4.55 -4.65 2.50
N GLU A 402 -5.32 -4.77 3.58
CA GLU A 402 -6.41 -3.84 3.91
C GLU A 402 -5.90 -2.45 4.31
N VAL A 403 -4.69 -2.37 4.87
CA VAL A 403 -4.04 -1.10 5.22
C VAL A 403 -2.52 -1.21 5.12
N GLY A 404 -1.88 -0.14 4.65
CA GLY A 404 -0.43 -0.04 4.46
C GLY A 404 0.19 1.14 5.23
N PHE A 405 1.35 0.93 5.84
CA PHE A 405 2.10 1.98 6.55
C PHE A 405 3.56 1.99 6.10
N ALA A 406 4.10 3.19 5.87
CA ALA A 406 5.51 3.39 5.54
C ALA A 406 6.28 3.92 6.75
N ASN A 407 7.33 3.22 7.18
CA ASN A 407 8.24 3.60 8.26
C ASN A 407 7.59 3.89 9.63
N ILE A 408 6.39 3.37 9.89
CA ILE A 408 5.66 3.60 11.14
C ILE A 408 4.80 2.39 11.52
N ILE A 409 4.63 2.17 12.82
CA ILE A 409 3.57 1.33 13.40
C ILE A 409 2.79 2.19 14.38
N PRO A 410 1.59 2.69 14.02
CA PRO A 410 0.79 3.51 14.92
C PRO A 410 0.34 2.70 16.14
N ILE A 411 0.57 3.22 17.35
CA ILE A 411 0.19 2.55 18.59
C ILE A 411 -1.33 2.39 18.73
N GLU A 412 -2.08 3.33 18.15
CA GLU A 412 -3.55 3.34 18.12
C GLU A 412 -4.08 2.16 17.32
N LEU A 413 -3.35 1.73 16.29
CA LEU A 413 -3.71 0.59 15.48
C LEU A 413 -3.60 -0.72 16.27
N LEU A 414 -2.67 -0.78 17.24
CA LEU A 414 -2.43 -1.96 18.06
C LEU A 414 -3.49 -2.16 19.14
N VAL A 415 -4.34 -1.17 19.40
CA VAL A 415 -5.42 -1.24 20.39
C VAL A 415 -6.75 -1.49 19.69
N GLY A 416 -7.41 -2.59 20.08
CA GLY A 416 -8.74 -2.93 19.60
C GLY A 416 -8.77 -3.99 18.49
N PRO A 417 -9.96 -4.23 17.90
CA PRO A 417 -10.16 -5.28 16.89
C PRO A 417 -9.58 -4.90 15.53
N ALA A 418 -9.53 -5.90 14.64
CA ALA A 418 -9.39 -5.67 13.21
C ALA A 418 -10.45 -4.67 12.71
N ALA A 419 -10.11 -3.91 11.66
CA ALA A 419 -11.07 -2.99 11.07
C ALA A 419 -12.16 -3.78 10.34
N PRO A 420 -13.42 -3.31 10.38
CA PRO A 420 -14.46 -3.91 9.55
C PRO A 420 -14.13 -3.84 8.06
N ARG A 421 -14.25 -4.97 7.36
CA ARG A 421 -14.04 -5.06 5.90
C ARG A 421 -15.01 -4.16 5.14
N GLY A 422 -14.56 -3.63 4.00
CA GLY A 422 -15.39 -2.81 3.11
C GLY A 422 -15.54 -1.35 3.55
N PHE A 423 -14.85 -0.94 4.61
CA PHE A 423 -14.82 0.44 5.10
C PHE A 423 -13.39 0.96 5.19
N SER A 424 -13.21 2.28 5.11
CA SER A 424 -11.90 2.90 5.31
C SER A 424 -11.42 2.69 6.75
N THR A 425 -10.19 2.22 6.91
CA THR A 425 -9.55 2.00 8.22
C THR A 425 -9.36 3.33 8.96
N ASN A 426 -10.15 3.56 10.02
CA ASN A 426 -9.97 4.69 10.92
C ASN A 426 -9.06 4.30 12.09
N LEU A 427 -7.94 5.00 12.27
CA LEU A 427 -6.97 4.71 13.33
C LEU A 427 -7.47 5.10 14.73
N SER A 428 -8.21 6.21 14.84
CA SER A 428 -8.65 6.76 16.13
C SER A 428 -9.86 6.07 16.73
N THR A 429 -10.84 5.71 15.89
CA THR A 429 -12.13 5.19 16.37
C THR A 429 -12.31 3.70 16.06
N ARG A 430 -11.62 3.17 15.05
CA ARG A 430 -11.81 1.84 14.45
C ARG A 430 -13.18 1.63 13.78
N PHE A 431 -14.25 2.14 14.38
CA PHE A 431 -15.61 2.10 13.87
C PHE A 431 -16.07 3.49 13.41
N SER A 432 -16.74 3.58 12.26
CA SER A 432 -17.34 4.82 11.78
C SER A 432 -18.86 4.84 12.04
N LEU A 433 -19.46 6.03 12.02
CA LEU A 433 -20.92 6.17 12.14
C LEU A 433 -21.66 5.54 10.94
N ASP A 434 -21.00 5.51 9.78
CA ASP A 434 -21.54 4.91 8.56
C ASP A 434 -21.73 3.40 8.69
N MET A 435 -20.92 2.73 9.50
CA MET A 435 -21.04 1.29 9.77
C MET A 435 -22.33 0.94 10.53
N PHE A 436 -22.94 1.90 11.23
CA PHE A 436 -24.16 1.70 12.03
C PHE A 436 -25.36 2.48 11.48
N SER A 437 -25.32 2.88 10.21
CA SER A 437 -26.39 3.63 9.56
C SER A 437 -26.48 3.29 8.08
N VAL A 438 -27.66 3.47 7.48
CA VAL A 438 -27.91 3.21 6.06
C VAL A 438 -28.12 4.53 5.31
N PRO A 439 -27.54 4.72 4.10
CA PRO A 439 -27.83 5.90 3.28
C PRO A 439 -29.32 6.00 2.94
N ARG A 440 -29.91 7.18 3.10
CA ARG A 440 -31.30 7.46 2.69
C ARG A 440 -31.40 8.82 1.98
N PRO A 441 -30.66 9.05 0.89
CA PRO A 441 -30.62 10.36 0.24
C PRO A 441 -32.03 10.85 -0.12
N GLN A 442 -32.30 12.12 0.13
CA GLN A 442 -33.58 12.76 -0.20
C GLN A 442 -33.30 13.92 -1.16
N PHE A 443 -34.07 14.03 -2.24
CA PHE A 443 -33.89 15.05 -3.26
C PHE A 443 -35.18 15.87 -3.39
N ALA A 444 -35.04 17.19 -3.31
CA ALA A 444 -36.14 18.15 -3.44
C ALA A 444 -36.03 18.97 -4.75
N GLN A 445 -34.85 18.97 -5.37
CA GLN A 445 -34.58 19.73 -6.59
C GLN A 445 -34.60 18.84 -7.83
N ALA A 446 -35.10 19.40 -8.94
CA ALA A 446 -34.95 18.75 -10.23
C ALA A 446 -33.48 18.85 -10.67
N THR A 447 -32.91 17.74 -11.15
CA THR A 447 -31.56 17.77 -11.69
C THR A 447 -31.51 18.63 -12.97
N PRO A 448 -30.36 19.24 -13.31
CA PRO A 448 -30.19 19.95 -14.58
C PRO A 448 -30.53 19.07 -15.80
N LEU A 449 -30.17 17.79 -15.73
CA LEU A 449 -30.51 16.80 -16.75
C LEU A 449 -32.03 16.60 -16.85
N SER A 450 -32.73 16.41 -15.73
CA SER A 450 -34.19 16.28 -15.69
C SER A 450 -34.88 17.51 -16.27
N SER A 451 -34.39 18.72 -15.95
CA SER A 451 -34.93 19.97 -16.50
C SER A 451 -34.77 20.04 -18.03
N THR A 452 -33.60 19.64 -18.54
CA THR A 452 -33.29 19.62 -19.98
C THR A 452 -34.14 18.59 -20.73
N LEU A 453 -34.26 17.37 -20.18
CA LEU A 453 -35.05 16.29 -20.77
C LEU A 453 -36.56 16.60 -20.74
N ASN A 454 -37.06 17.20 -19.66
CA ASN A 454 -38.46 17.63 -19.58
C ASN A 454 -38.80 18.73 -20.60
N ALA A 455 -37.86 19.64 -20.90
CA ALA A 455 -38.02 20.62 -21.97
C ALA A 455 -38.05 19.96 -23.37
N LEU A 456 -37.29 18.89 -23.57
CA LEU A 456 -37.35 18.06 -24.79
C LEU A 456 -38.70 17.35 -24.94
N LEU A 457 -39.22 16.76 -23.87
CA LEU A 457 -40.51 16.04 -23.88
C LEU A 457 -41.72 16.96 -24.11
N ARG A 458 -41.60 18.26 -23.83
CA ARG A 458 -42.68 19.26 -24.00
C ARG A 458 -42.67 19.95 -25.37
N GLU A 459 -41.86 19.48 -26.32
CA GLU A 459 -41.72 20.03 -27.69
C GLU A 459 -41.32 21.51 -27.78
N THR A 460 -40.75 22.10 -26.72
CA THR A 460 -40.35 23.52 -26.69
C THR A 460 -38.89 23.77 -27.10
N THR A 461 -38.19 22.77 -27.67
CA THR A 461 -36.72 22.80 -27.84
C THR A 461 -36.24 22.45 -29.26
N SER A 462 -35.05 22.95 -29.61
CA SER A 462 -34.49 22.92 -30.96
C SER A 462 -33.58 21.71 -31.22
N VAL A 463 -33.27 21.41 -32.49
CA VAL A 463 -32.29 20.35 -32.89
C VAL A 463 -30.92 20.55 -32.21
N ARG A 464 -30.52 21.81 -31.99
CA ARG A 464 -29.24 22.20 -31.38
C ARG A 464 -29.11 21.77 -29.92
N ASP A 465 -30.24 21.55 -29.22
CA ASP A 465 -30.24 21.11 -27.82
C ASP A 465 -30.00 19.60 -27.70
N LYS A 466 -30.35 18.82 -28.73
CA LYS A 466 -30.02 17.39 -28.82
C LYS A 466 -28.52 17.15 -29.02
N ASP A 467 -27.88 17.93 -29.88
CA ASP A 467 -26.44 17.80 -30.15
C ASP A 467 -25.59 18.12 -28.91
N LYS A 468 -26.02 19.08 -28.08
CA LYS A 468 -25.35 19.38 -26.80
C LYS A 468 -25.42 18.21 -25.82
N LEU A 469 -26.56 17.53 -25.72
CA LEU A 469 -26.73 16.33 -24.90
C LEU A 469 -25.78 15.21 -25.36
N TRP A 470 -25.75 14.93 -26.67
CA TRP A 470 -24.83 13.93 -27.21
C TRP A 470 -23.36 14.30 -27.00
N ASN A 471 -23.00 15.57 -27.15
CA ASN A 471 -21.64 16.03 -26.91
C ASN A 471 -21.23 15.94 -25.44
N SER A 472 -22.16 16.13 -24.49
CA SER A 472 -21.88 15.99 -23.04
C SER A 472 -21.61 14.55 -22.59
N LEU A 473 -22.05 13.56 -23.38
CA LEU A 473 -21.82 12.14 -23.12
C LEU A 473 -20.55 11.63 -23.80
N ARG A 474 -19.86 12.47 -24.60
CA ARG A 474 -18.57 12.08 -25.15
C ARG A 474 -17.57 11.99 -24.00
N PRO A 475 -16.82 10.88 -23.87
CA PRO A 475 -15.80 10.77 -22.84
C PRO A 475 -14.82 11.95 -22.99
N GLU A 476 -14.49 12.60 -21.88
CA GLU A 476 -13.42 13.59 -21.87
C GLU A 476 -12.17 12.91 -22.42
N ASN A 477 -11.55 13.52 -23.44
CA ASN A 477 -10.27 13.08 -23.95
C ASN A 477 -9.20 13.46 -22.93
N ARG A 478 -9.17 12.74 -21.80
CA ARG A 478 -8.11 12.82 -20.80
C ARG A 478 -6.90 12.14 -21.41
N GLY A 479 -6.14 12.90 -22.19
CA GLY A 479 -4.82 12.46 -22.63
C GLY A 479 -3.97 12.02 -21.43
N PRO A 480 -2.92 11.23 -21.66
CA PRO A 480 -2.04 10.78 -20.58
C PRO A 480 -1.59 11.99 -19.75
N PRO A 481 -1.52 11.86 -18.41
CA PRO A 481 -1.10 12.95 -17.56
C PRO A 481 0.25 13.47 -18.04
N LYS A 482 0.36 14.78 -18.28
CA LYS A 482 1.65 15.44 -18.50
C LYS A 482 2.44 15.33 -17.19
N GLN A 483 3.27 14.31 -17.03
CA GLN A 483 4.16 14.19 -15.89
C GLN A 483 5.46 14.94 -16.14
N ASP A 484 5.90 15.68 -15.13
CA ASP A 484 7.22 16.29 -15.01
C ASP A 484 8.32 15.20 -15.10
N VAL A 485 9.35 15.47 -15.91
CA VAL A 485 10.61 14.71 -16.14
C VAL A 485 10.68 13.33 -15.46
N GLY A 486 10.51 12.28 -16.26
CA GLY A 486 10.52 10.87 -15.85
C GLY A 486 11.88 10.38 -15.33
N TYR A 487 11.87 9.18 -14.72
CA TYR A 487 13.07 8.57 -14.14
C TYR A 487 14.21 8.36 -15.15
N PHE A 488 13.88 7.89 -16.35
CA PHE A 488 14.87 7.67 -17.41
C PHE A 488 15.53 8.97 -17.90
N GLU A 489 14.76 10.05 -17.99
CA GLU A 489 15.22 11.37 -18.43
C GLU A 489 16.17 12.01 -17.41
N ARG A 490 15.98 11.72 -16.11
CA ARG A 490 16.91 12.17 -15.05
C ARG A 490 18.32 11.59 -15.20
N GLY A 491 18.46 10.37 -15.73
CA GLY A 491 19.77 9.74 -15.97
C GLY A 491 20.60 10.54 -16.98
N PHE A 492 19.99 10.87 -18.13
CA PHE A 492 20.63 11.69 -19.16
C PHE A 492 20.99 13.09 -18.64
N LEU A 493 20.05 13.75 -17.95
CA LEU A 493 20.28 15.08 -17.40
C LEU A 493 21.44 15.10 -16.40
N ARG A 494 21.50 14.13 -15.48
CA ARG A 494 22.59 14.00 -14.51
C ARG A 494 23.94 13.86 -15.22
N CYS A 495 24.03 12.96 -16.21
CA CYS A 495 25.26 12.73 -16.95
C CYS A 495 25.69 13.97 -17.75
N GLY A 496 24.74 14.65 -18.40
CA GLY A 496 25.01 15.86 -19.15
C GLY A 496 25.42 17.05 -18.27
N ASP A 497 24.72 17.28 -17.16
CA ASP A 497 25.06 18.33 -16.18
C ASP A 497 26.45 18.08 -15.59
N GLU A 498 26.78 16.83 -15.26
CA GLU A 498 28.11 16.46 -14.79
C GLU A 498 29.17 16.73 -15.86
N ALA A 499 28.97 16.30 -17.10
CA ALA A 499 29.91 16.55 -18.19
C ALA A 499 30.12 18.06 -18.44
N LEU A 500 29.06 18.87 -18.41
CA LEU A 500 29.15 20.33 -18.56
C LEU A 500 29.90 20.97 -17.37
N SER A 501 29.63 20.52 -16.14
CA SER A 501 30.31 21.01 -14.94
C SER A 501 31.83 20.74 -14.96
N ARG A 502 32.25 19.70 -15.67
CA ARG A 502 33.66 19.31 -15.86
C ARG A 502 34.31 19.96 -17.07
N GLY A 503 33.57 20.77 -17.84
CA GLY A 503 34.10 21.53 -18.96
C GLY A 503 34.56 20.67 -20.13
N ILE A 504 33.77 19.66 -20.53
CA ILE A 504 34.11 18.82 -21.69
C ILE A 504 34.38 19.67 -22.94
N LYS A 505 35.37 19.26 -23.73
CA LYS A 505 35.74 19.90 -25.01
C LYS A 505 34.67 19.66 -26.09
N GLY A 506 34.07 18.48 -26.07
CA GLY A 506 33.06 18.05 -27.02
C GLY A 506 32.64 16.60 -26.81
N VAL A 507 31.80 16.09 -27.70
CA VAL A 507 31.28 14.73 -27.70
C VAL A 507 31.74 14.00 -28.95
N ILE A 508 32.20 12.76 -28.78
CA ILE A 508 32.44 11.81 -29.87
C ILE A 508 31.41 10.69 -29.71
N ILE A 509 30.48 10.55 -30.65
CA ILE A 509 29.37 9.59 -30.54
C ILE A 509 29.38 8.59 -31.69
N MET A 510 29.28 7.31 -31.34
CA MET A 510 28.90 6.25 -32.28
C MET A 510 27.45 5.86 -31.97
N GLY A 511 26.58 6.10 -32.94
CA GLY A 511 25.17 5.75 -32.88
C GLY A 511 24.83 4.47 -33.65
N ALA A 512 23.63 3.96 -33.46
CA ALA A 512 23.03 2.93 -34.29
C ALA A 512 22.66 3.48 -35.69
N HIS A 513 22.13 2.63 -36.57
CA HIS A 513 21.61 2.99 -37.91
C HIS A 513 22.58 3.54 -38.98
N TRP A 514 23.75 4.09 -38.64
CA TRP A 514 24.73 4.54 -39.64
C TRP A 514 25.93 3.59 -39.75
N ALA A 515 25.96 2.79 -40.81
CA ALA A 515 27.14 2.04 -41.22
C ALA A 515 27.80 2.71 -42.44
N ALA A 516 29.13 2.61 -42.54
CA ALA A 516 29.89 3.11 -43.67
C ALA A 516 29.42 2.48 -45.00
N SER A 517 29.45 3.28 -46.08
CA SER A 517 29.01 2.83 -47.40
C SER A 517 29.90 1.75 -48.02
N GLN A 518 31.17 1.71 -47.63
CA GLN A 518 32.13 0.67 -48.02
C GLN A 518 32.30 -0.34 -46.90
N GLN A 519 32.34 -1.63 -47.26
CA GLN A 519 32.24 -2.71 -46.29
C GLN A 519 33.40 -2.75 -45.28
N ASP A 520 34.63 -2.38 -45.66
CA ASP A 520 35.79 -2.27 -44.75
C ASP A 520 36.22 -0.80 -44.55
N ALA A 521 35.27 0.05 -44.14
CA ALA A 521 35.54 1.45 -43.82
C ALA A 521 34.86 1.88 -42.51
N ILE A 522 35.36 2.99 -41.98
CA ILE A 522 34.69 3.83 -40.98
C ILE A 522 34.58 5.24 -41.56
N GLU A 523 33.41 5.84 -41.46
CA GLU A 523 33.18 7.21 -41.88
C GLU A 523 33.02 8.13 -40.66
N VAL A 524 33.49 9.37 -40.78
CA VAL A 524 33.35 10.40 -39.75
C VAL A 524 32.59 11.58 -40.34
N SER A 525 31.55 12.04 -39.63
CA SER A 525 30.69 13.13 -40.11
C SER A 525 31.47 14.44 -40.15
N THR A 526 31.52 15.05 -41.34
CA THR A 526 32.20 16.33 -41.61
C THR A 526 31.27 17.35 -42.26
N ASN A 527 29.96 17.11 -42.20
CA ASN A 527 28.95 18.05 -42.68
C ASN A 527 28.89 19.27 -41.73
N PRO A 528 29.17 20.50 -42.18
CA PRO A 528 29.12 21.69 -41.33
C PRO A 528 27.69 22.10 -40.93
N LYS A 529 26.67 21.63 -41.66
CA LYS A 529 25.26 21.97 -41.45
C LYS A 529 24.35 20.75 -41.72
N PRO A 530 24.42 19.71 -40.87
CA PRO A 530 23.61 18.52 -41.03
C PRO A 530 22.14 18.80 -40.72
N ASP A 531 21.26 18.20 -41.51
CA ASP A 531 19.85 18.06 -41.16
C ASP A 531 19.65 16.90 -40.16
N LYS A 532 18.43 16.80 -39.62
CA LYS A 532 18.02 15.72 -38.71
C LYS A 532 17.19 14.68 -39.47
N SER A 533 17.56 13.41 -39.34
CA SER A 533 16.78 12.26 -39.83
C SER A 533 15.95 11.67 -38.69
N PRO A 534 14.62 11.89 -38.64
CA PRO A 534 13.76 11.41 -37.57
C PRO A 534 13.36 9.94 -37.72
N VAL A 535 13.06 9.32 -36.58
CA VAL A 535 12.34 8.05 -36.53
C VAL A 535 10.84 8.28 -36.65
N ALA A 536 10.13 7.27 -37.16
CA ALA A 536 8.68 7.30 -37.25
C ALA A 536 8.02 7.56 -35.88
N TYR A 537 6.83 8.16 -35.89
CA TYR A 537 5.98 8.41 -34.72
C TYR A 537 6.53 9.38 -33.65
N VAL A 538 7.69 10.03 -33.87
CA VAL A 538 8.17 11.11 -32.99
C VAL A 538 7.74 12.48 -33.50
N HIS A 539 7.01 13.23 -32.66
CA HIS A 539 6.53 14.56 -33.01
C HIS A 539 7.70 15.55 -33.25
N PRO A 540 7.71 16.31 -34.37
CA PRO A 540 8.82 17.20 -34.73
C PRO A 540 9.22 18.22 -33.65
N ASP A 541 8.26 18.70 -32.86
CA ASP A 541 8.51 19.67 -31.78
C ASP A 541 9.56 19.18 -30.76
N LYS A 542 9.76 17.86 -30.65
CA LYS A 542 10.74 17.27 -29.74
C LYS A 542 12.19 17.53 -30.15
N TYR A 543 12.46 17.79 -31.44
CA TYR A 543 13.83 17.90 -31.96
C TYR A 543 14.07 19.03 -32.95
N LYS A 544 13.01 19.57 -33.58
CA LYS A 544 13.12 20.56 -34.67
C LYS A 544 13.94 21.78 -34.24
N ASN A 545 13.65 22.32 -33.07
CA ASN A 545 14.24 23.56 -32.56
C ASN A 545 15.63 23.37 -31.92
N TYR A 546 16.09 22.14 -31.74
CA TYR A 546 17.41 21.88 -31.17
C TYR A 546 18.51 22.17 -32.18
N VAL A 547 19.41 23.10 -31.89
CA VAL A 547 20.49 23.49 -32.81
C VAL A 547 21.63 22.49 -32.71
N LEU A 548 21.98 21.85 -33.83
CA LEU A 548 23.11 20.92 -33.91
C LEU A 548 24.42 21.69 -33.98
N ASN A 549 25.48 21.14 -33.37
CA ASN A 549 26.80 21.77 -33.31
C ASN A 549 27.90 20.79 -33.78
N PRO A 550 28.12 20.63 -35.09
CA PRO A 550 29.14 19.73 -35.64
C PRO A 550 30.56 20.19 -35.30
N ASP A 551 31.37 19.30 -34.71
CA ASP A 551 32.78 19.56 -34.43
C ASP A 551 33.68 19.06 -35.55
N LEU A 552 33.96 19.92 -36.54
CA LEU A 552 34.83 19.57 -37.66
C LEU A 552 36.29 19.34 -37.23
N SER A 553 36.73 20.00 -36.16
CA SER A 553 38.10 19.83 -35.66
C SER A 553 38.28 18.49 -34.94
N GLY A 554 37.28 18.09 -34.16
CA GLY A 554 37.17 16.75 -33.58
C GLY A 554 37.09 15.68 -34.66
N ALA A 555 36.33 15.91 -35.73
CA ALA A 555 36.22 15.00 -36.86
C ALA A 555 37.58 14.72 -37.54
N GLU A 556 38.37 15.75 -37.83
CA GLU A 556 39.71 15.58 -38.38
C GLU A 556 40.66 14.84 -37.42
N SER A 557 40.55 15.10 -36.11
CA SER A 557 41.32 14.38 -35.09
C SER A 557 40.95 12.89 -35.06
N CYS A 558 39.65 12.56 -35.08
CA CYS A 558 39.18 11.18 -35.15
C CYS A 558 39.70 10.46 -36.40
N ILE A 559 39.60 11.09 -37.59
CA ILE A 559 40.08 10.51 -38.85
C ILE A 559 41.59 10.23 -38.76
N SER A 560 42.37 11.18 -38.25
CA SER A 560 43.82 11.05 -38.09
C SER A 560 44.19 9.88 -37.17
N GLN A 561 43.57 9.80 -35.98
CA GLN A 561 43.84 8.73 -35.00
C GLN A 561 43.41 7.35 -35.51
N LEU A 562 42.28 7.26 -36.21
CA LEU A 562 41.83 6.01 -36.82
C LEU A 562 42.79 5.55 -37.92
N ARG A 563 43.22 6.44 -38.81
CA ARG A 563 44.21 6.12 -39.87
C ARG A 563 45.55 5.69 -39.28
N ALA A 564 46.02 6.40 -38.26
CA ALA A 564 47.25 6.04 -37.54
C ALA A 564 47.16 4.66 -36.90
N SER A 565 45.95 4.25 -36.49
CA SER A 565 45.65 2.92 -35.93
C SER A 565 45.36 1.84 -37.01
N GLY A 566 45.55 2.16 -38.28
CA GLY A 566 45.41 1.24 -39.40
C GLY A 566 43.99 1.07 -39.95
N PHE A 567 43.05 1.95 -39.59
CA PHE A 567 41.69 1.92 -40.14
C PHE A 567 41.59 2.70 -41.45
N ASN A 568 40.76 2.19 -42.37
CA ASN A 568 40.30 2.91 -43.55
C ASN A 568 39.22 3.95 -43.15
N ALA A 569 39.66 5.05 -42.53
CA ALA A 569 38.78 6.12 -42.08
C ALA A 569 38.61 7.22 -43.14
N LYS A 570 37.37 7.63 -43.40
CA LYS A 570 37.01 8.62 -44.42
C LYS A 570 36.12 9.73 -43.87
N PRO A 571 36.29 10.98 -44.31
CA PRO A 571 35.31 12.03 -44.04
C PRO A 571 34.03 11.79 -44.85
N ASN A 572 32.87 12.04 -44.25
CA ASN A 572 31.60 12.11 -44.94
C ASN A 572 30.97 13.52 -44.78
N PRO A 573 31.09 14.39 -45.81
CA PRO A 573 30.61 15.77 -45.74
C PRO A 573 29.10 15.91 -45.94
N ASN A 574 28.40 14.82 -46.24
CA ASN A 574 26.97 14.83 -46.60
C ASN A 574 26.08 14.12 -45.56
N PHE A 575 26.66 13.60 -44.48
CA PHE A 575 25.89 12.87 -43.47
C PHE A 575 24.97 13.80 -42.68
N ASN A 576 23.71 13.37 -42.51
CA ASN A 576 22.71 14.02 -41.67
C ASN A 576 22.56 13.22 -40.37
N TRP A 577 22.35 13.90 -39.24
CA TRP A 577 22.35 13.24 -37.94
C TRP A 577 21.07 12.42 -37.76
N ILE A 578 21.21 11.17 -37.35
CA ILE A 578 20.09 10.24 -37.13
C ILE A 578 19.63 10.30 -35.66
N HIS A 579 18.38 9.95 -35.41
CA HIS A 579 17.68 10.11 -34.14
C HIS A 579 18.39 9.50 -32.93
N ASP A 580 19.03 8.36 -33.09
CA ASP A 580 19.87 7.68 -32.10
C ASP A 580 21.06 8.53 -31.60
N THR A 581 21.43 9.60 -32.32
CA THR A 581 22.45 10.55 -31.85
C THR A 581 21.82 11.81 -31.24
N TYR A 582 21.07 12.59 -32.02
CA TYR A 582 20.60 13.90 -31.56
C TYR A 582 19.52 13.81 -30.49
N LEU A 583 18.71 12.73 -30.42
CA LEU A 583 17.71 12.58 -29.34
C LEU A 583 18.36 12.30 -27.99
N ILE A 584 19.54 11.68 -27.98
CA ILE A 584 20.36 11.49 -26.79
C ILE A 584 20.97 12.82 -26.36
N LEU A 585 21.53 13.57 -27.30
CA LEU A 585 22.10 14.90 -27.03
C LEU A 585 21.05 15.88 -26.51
N ILE A 586 19.81 15.85 -27.03
CA ILE A 586 18.71 16.67 -26.51
C ILE A 586 18.40 16.34 -25.04
N ARG A 587 18.42 15.06 -24.67
CA ARG A 587 18.11 14.62 -23.30
C ARG A 587 19.24 14.91 -22.34
N MET A 588 20.50 14.74 -22.78
CA MET A 588 21.68 15.02 -21.96
C MET A 588 21.95 16.53 -21.83
N PHE A 589 21.79 17.28 -22.93
CA PHE A 589 22.17 18.70 -23.01
C PHE A 589 20.99 19.56 -23.49
N PRO A 590 19.88 19.63 -22.74
CA PRO A 590 18.63 20.25 -23.20
C PRO A 590 18.76 21.73 -23.59
N LYS A 591 19.76 22.43 -23.07
CA LYS A 591 20.01 23.85 -23.35
C LYS A 591 20.71 24.09 -24.69
N ALA A 592 21.76 23.32 -24.98
CA ALA A 592 22.60 23.52 -26.16
C ALA A 592 23.44 22.27 -26.45
N CYS A 593 23.59 21.94 -27.74
CA CYS A 593 24.45 20.85 -28.18
C CYS A 593 25.94 21.20 -27.99
N PRO A 594 26.71 20.41 -27.22
CA PRO A 594 28.17 20.52 -27.23
C PRO A 594 28.73 20.27 -28.64
N PRO A 595 29.94 20.77 -28.95
CA PRO A 595 30.62 20.39 -30.19
C PRO A 595 30.65 18.86 -30.30
N THR A 596 30.04 18.30 -31.35
CA THR A 596 29.84 16.85 -31.47
C THR A 596 30.35 16.32 -32.80
N THR A 597 31.11 15.24 -32.75
CA THR A 597 31.52 14.44 -33.91
C THR A 597 30.78 13.10 -33.90
N ILE A 598 30.19 12.71 -35.03
CA ILE A 598 29.55 11.39 -35.19
C ILE A 598 30.46 10.47 -35.99
N ILE A 599 30.58 9.21 -35.56
CA ILE A 599 31.35 8.17 -36.22
C ILE A 599 30.42 7.04 -36.63
N SER A 600 30.59 6.54 -37.85
CA SER A 600 29.81 5.41 -38.36
C SER A 600 30.25 4.09 -37.73
N MET A 601 29.37 3.10 -37.82
CA MET A 601 29.74 1.70 -37.70
C MET A 601 30.43 1.21 -38.98
N ASN A 602 31.06 0.05 -38.87
CA ASN A 602 31.50 -0.76 -40.01
C ASN A 602 30.36 -1.71 -40.44
N ALA A 603 30.18 -1.89 -41.76
CA ALA A 603 29.05 -2.63 -42.31
C ALA A 603 29.08 -4.16 -42.07
N TYR A 604 30.21 -4.73 -41.60
CA TYR A 604 30.27 -6.13 -41.19
C TYR A 604 29.79 -6.38 -39.76
N PHE A 605 29.61 -5.33 -38.95
CA PHE A 605 29.20 -5.44 -37.54
C PHE A 605 30.07 -6.41 -36.72
N ASP A 606 31.37 -6.49 -37.03
CA ASP A 606 32.32 -7.28 -36.23
C ASP A 606 32.54 -6.60 -34.86
N PRO A 607 32.23 -7.27 -33.73
CA PRO A 607 32.40 -6.68 -32.41
C PRO A 607 33.85 -6.32 -32.12
N HIS A 608 34.82 -7.12 -32.55
CA HIS A 608 36.24 -6.86 -32.34
C HIS A 608 36.74 -5.68 -33.17
N TYR A 609 36.16 -5.44 -34.34
CA TYR A 609 36.45 -4.26 -35.13
C TYR A 609 36.01 -2.98 -34.41
N HIS A 610 34.75 -2.90 -33.98
CA HIS A 610 34.19 -1.73 -33.27
C HIS A 610 34.87 -1.49 -31.92
N MET A 611 35.23 -2.57 -31.22
CA MET A 611 36.11 -2.53 -30.05
C MET A 611 37.45 -1.86 -30.32
N ARG A 612 38.12 -2.20 -31.44
CA ARG A 612 39.39 -1.59 -31.81
C ARG A 612 39.22 -0.11 -32.23
N VAL A 613 38.09 0.26 -32.82
CA VAL A 613 37.75 1.66 -33.13
C VAL A 613 37.66 2.48 -31.84
N GLY A 614 36.95 1.98 -30.82
CA GLY A 614 36.89 2.61 -29.51
C GLY A 614 38.25 2.75 -28.84
N LEU A 615 39.08 1.71 -28.93
CA LEU A 615 40.44 1.73 -28.39
C LEU A 615 41.34 2.75 -29.11
N ALA A 616 41.21 2.88 -30.44
CA ALA A 616 41.98 3.84 -31.23
C ALA A 616 41.62 5.30 -30.91
N LEU A 617 40.38 5.56 -30.52
CA LEU A 617 39.89 6.90 -30.18
C LEU A 617 39.91 7.20 -28.68
N ARG A 618 40.26 6.21 -27.85
CA ARG A 618 40.45 6.38 -26.41
C ARG A 618 41.30 7.61 -26.02
N PRO A 619 42.41 7.95 -26.72
CA PRO A 619 43.22 9.12 -26.34
C PRO A 619 42.44 10.44 -26.28
N LEU A 620 41.35 10.57 -27.05
CA LEU A 620 40.49 11.76 -27.01
C LEU A 620 39.81 11.99 -25.65
N ARG A 621 39.65 10.95 -24.82
CA ARG A 621 39.17 11.09 -23.43
C ARG A 621 40.12 11.96 -22.60
N GLU A 622 41.43 11.79 -22.79
CA GLU A 622 42.45 12.58 -22.09
C GLU A 622 42.50 14.03 -22.60
N GLU A 623 42.07 14.26 -23.85
CA GLU A 623 41.88 15.60 -24.43
C GLU A 623 40.57 16.28 -23.99
N GLY A 624 39.80 15.65 -23.10
CA GLY A 624 38.56 16.20 -22.56
C GLY A 624 37.30 15.94 -23.40
N TYR A 625 37.34 15.01 -24.36
CA TYR A 625 36.13 14.58 -25.08
C TYR A 625 35.36 13.51 -24.31
N LEU A 626 34.03 13.62 -24.32
CA LEU A 626 33.13 12.57 -23.87
C LEU A 626 32.84 11.59 -25.02
N LEU A 627 33.14 10.30 -24.82
CA LEU A 627 32.86 9.25 -25.80
C LEU A 627 31.54 8.56 -25.46
N ILE A 628 30.60 8.51 -26.41
CA ILE A 628 29.26 7.94 -26.23
C ILE A 628 29.03 6.82 -27.25
N GLY A 629 28.55 5.68 -26.77
CA GLY A 629 27.91 4.66 -27.62
C GLY A 629 26.40 4.70 -27.40
N SER A 630 25.62 4.98 -28.44
CA SER A 630 24.14 4.97 -28.36
C SER A 630 23.53 3.85 -29.18
N GLY A 631 22.88 2.91 -28.49
CA GLY A 631 22.20 1.75 -29.06
C GLY A 631 21.16 1.22 -28.05
N GLY A 632 20.91 -0.09 -28.04
CA GLY A 632 19.94 -0.73 -27.14
C GLY A 632 20.47 -2.03 -26.52
N ALA A 633 20.19 -2.25 -25.23
CA ALA A 633 20.55 -3.48 -24.53
C ALA A 633 19.73 -4.67 -25.04
N VAL A 634 18.45 -4.43 -25.36
CA VAL A 634 17.58 -5.35 -26.11
C VAL A 634 16.86 -4.53 -27.17
N HIS A 635 17.01 -4.90 -28.44
CA HIS A 635 16.43 -4.17 -29.56
C HIS A 635 16.05 -5.11 -30.71
N ASN A 636 14.98 -5.88 -30.50
CA ASN A 636 14.37 -6.72 -31.53
C ASN A 636 12.92 -6.32 -31.80
N LEU A 637 12.74 -5.49 -32.83
CA LEU A 637 11.44 -4.98 -33.23
C LEU A 637 10.42 -6.07 -33.60
N PHE A 638 10.87 -7.25 -34.03
CA PHE A 638 9.98 -8.39 -34.35
C PHE A 638 9.43 -9.10 -33.11
N ARG A 639 10.04 -8.89 -31.94
CA ARG A 639 9.65 -9.48 -30.66
C ARG A 639 8.88 -8.52 -29.77
N ASN A 640 8.67 -7.28 -30.20
CA ASN A 640 7.99 -6.25 -29.42
C ASN A 640 6.46 -6.34 -29.52
N VAL A 641 5.78 -5.80 -28.50
CA VAL A 641 4.32 -5.66 -28.46
C VAL A 641 3.95 -4.27 -28.96
N TRP A 642 3.40 -4.20 -30.17
CA TRP A 642 3.14 -2.94 -30.86
C TRP A 642 1.74 -2.35 -30.63
N ASP A 643 0.78 -3.18 -30.20
CA ASP A 643 -0.63 -2.77 -30.09
C ASP A 643 -0.82 -1.49 -29.25
N PRO A 644 -0.20 -1.32 -28.07
CA PRO A 644 -0.38 -0.11 -27.29
C PRO A 644 0.11 1.16 -28.01
N MET A 645 1.25 1.07 -28.70
CA MET A 645 1.82 2.18 -29.45
C MET A 645 0.94 2.52 -30.67
N ILE A 646 0.50 1.51 -31.42
CA ILE A 646 -0.29 1.71 -32.64
C ILE A 646 -1.68 2.26 -32.32
N LEU A 647 -2.34 1.73 -31.28
CA LEU A 647 -3.72 2.07 -30.95
C LEU A 647 -3.83 3.35 -30.11
N TYR A 648 -2.85 3.61 -29.24
CA TYR A 648 -2.95 4.68 -28.23
C TYR A 648 -1.78 5.67 -28.25
N GLY A 649 -0.77 5.45 -29.08
CA GLY A 649 0.44 6.27 -29.08
C GLY A 649 1.29 6.12 -27.82
N ASP A 650 1.13 5.01 -27.09
CA ASP A 650 1.84 4.74 -25.83
C ASP A 650 2.87 3.61 -26.02
N ASN A 651 4.13 4.00 -26.21
CA ASN A 651 5.25 3.05 -26.32
C ASN A 651 5.78 2.57 -24.96
N PHE A 652 5.37 3.19 -23.85
CA PHE A 652 5.77 2.80 -22.48
C PHE A 652 4.73 1.92 -21.78
N ALA A 653 3.60 1.63 -22.43
CA ALA A 653 2.63 0.70 -21.92
C ALA A 653 3.27 -0.68 -21.70
N GLN A 654 3.10 -1.20 -20.49
CA GLN A 654 3.58 -2.51 -20.05
C GLN A 654 2.37 -3.39 -19.68
N PRO A 655 1.54 -3.83 -20.65
CA PRO A 655 0.37 -4.66 -20.38
C PRO A 655 0.76 -6.03 -19.79
N THR A 656 1.98 -6.47 -20.08
CA THR A 656 2.65 -7.64 -19.51
C THR A 656 4.09 -7.25 -19.18
N PRO A 657 4.75 -7.93 -18.23
CA PRO A 657 6.19 -7.73 -18.01
C PRO A 657 6.99 -8.13 -19.26
N PRO A 658 8.23 -7.60 -19.43
CA PRO A 658 9.12 -8.05 -20.50
C PRO A 658 9.34 -9.57 -20.45
N GLU A 659 9.48 -10.18 -21.61
CA GLU A 659 9.62 -11.63 -21.71
C GLU A 659 10.96 -12.12 -21.10
N PRO A 660 11.01 -13.36 -20.55
CA PRO A 660 12.19 -13.85 -19.84
C PRO A 660 13.49 -13.79 -20.65
N TRP A 661 13.44 -14.03 -21.97
CA TRP A 661 14.64 -13.95 -22.81
C TRP A 661 15.21 -12.52 -22.89
N ALA A 662 14.35 -11.51 -22.84
CA ALA A 662 14.73 -10.11 -22.91
C ALA A 662 15.38 -9.69 -21.59
N LEU A 663 14.75 -10.06 -20.48
CA LEU A 663 15.28 -9.84 -19.13
C LEU A 663 16.65 -10.51 -18.94
N GLU A 664 16.80 -11.76 -19.37
CA GLU A 664 18.05 -12.51 -19.20
C GLU A 664 19.19 -11.99 -20.07
N PHE A 665 18.91 -11.63 -21.33
CA PHE A 665 19.92 -11.01 -22.17
C PHE A 665 20.33 -9.63 -21.63
N ARG A 666 19.36 -8.79 -21.24
CA ARG A 666 19.62 -7.51 -20.57
C ARG A 666 20.49 -7.70 -19.33
N GLN A 667 20.17 -8.68 -18.48
CA GLN A 667 20.95 -8.95 -17.27
C GLN A 667 22.40 -9.33 -17.62
N SER A 668 22.58 -10.12 -18.67
CA SER A 668 23.91 -10.49 -19.18
C SER A 668 24.71 -9.27 -19.68
N VAL A 669 24.04 -8.29 -20.28
CA VAL A 669 24.66 -7.00 -20.66
C VAL A 669 25.08 -6.23 -19.42
N GLU A 670 24.20 -6.11 -18.44
CA GLU A 670 24.49 -5.41 -17.18
C GLU A 670 25.66 -6.05 -16.44
N ASP A 671 25.66 -7.37 -16.28
CA ASP A 671 26.72 -8.11 -15.60
C ASP A 671 28.08 -7.94 -16.30
N ALA A 672 28.08 -7.91 -17.64
CA ALA A 672 29.28 -7.66 -18.42
C ALA A 672 29.87 -6.26 -18.17
N ILE A 673 29.02 -5.25 -17.98
CA ILE A 673 29.43 -3.86 -17.73
C ILE A 673 29.81 -3.63 -16.27
N ARG A 674 29.05 -4.19 -15.33
CA ARG A 674 29.30 -4.06 -13.88
C ARG A 674 30.65 -4.65 -13.44
N GLY A 675 31.25 -5.49 -14.27
CA GLY A 675 32.65 -5.92 -14.12
C GLY A 675 33.68 -4.79 -14.15
N GLY A 676 33.27 -3.55 -14.45
CA GLY A 676 34.10 -2.35 -14.50
C GLY A 676 34.87 -2.22 -15.82
N GLY A 677 35.70 -1.18 -15.92
CA GLY A 677 36.57 -0.97 -17.08
C GLY A 677 37.70 -2.00 -17.22
N GLY A 678 38.35 -1.94 -18.37
CA GLY A 678 39.58 -2.68 -18.66
C GLY A 678 39.41 -3.91 -19.54
N PRO A 679 40.43 -4.80 -19.62
CA PRO A 679 40.43 -5.92 -20.56
C PRO A 679 39.29 -6.93 -20.35
N ARG A 680 38.72 -7.00 -19.15
CA ARG A 680 37.57 -7.86 -18.83
C ARG A 680 36.29 -7.37 -19.52
N LEU A 681 36.00 -6.07 -19.48
CA LEU A 681 34.87 -5.44 -20.17
C LEU A 681 34.84 -5.82 -21.65
N ARG A 682 35.97 -5.66 -22.34
CA ARG A 682 36.11 -5.98 -23.77
C ARG A 682 35.72 -7.41 -24.09
N LYS A 683 36.24 -8.36 -23.30
CA LYS A 683 36.00 -9.79 -23.49
C LYS A 683 34.55 -10.15 -23.19
N ALA A 684 33.98 -9.57 -22.13
CA ALA A 684 32.60 -9.82 -21.74
C ALA A 684 31.62 -9.31 -22.81
N ILE A 685 31.75 -8.05 -23.21
CA ILE A 685 30.87 -7.41 -24.20
C ILE A 685 30.92 -8.10 -25.55
N THR A 686 32.12 -8.36 -26.10
CA THR A 686 32.24 -9.06 -27.40
C THR A 686 31.71 -10.50 -27.36
N ARG A 687 31.77 -11.17 -26.20
CA ARG A 687 31.26 -12.53 -26.04
C ARG A 687 29.73 -12.59 -26.04
N LEU A 688 29.04 -11.50 -25.71
CA LEU A 688 27.56 -11.48 -25.69
C LEU A 688 26.94 -11.73 -27.07
N MET A 689 27.65 -11.45 -28.17
CA MET A 689 27.17 -11.83 -29.51
C MET A 689 27.11 -13.35 -29.75
N LYS A 690 27.76 -14.15 -28.87
CA LYS A 690 27.65 -15.62 -28.86
C LYS A 690 26.66 -16.13 -27.81
N HIS A 691 25.96 -15.23 -27.10
CA HIS A 691 24.94 -15.61 -26.15
C HIS A 691 23.80 -16.32 -26.88
N PRO A 692 23.23 -17.42 -26.35
CA PRO A 692 22.14 -18.16 -27.03
C PRO A 692 20.93 -17.28 -27.37
N LEU A 693 20.66 -16.28 -26.52
CA LEU A 693 19.55 -15.33 -26.69
C LEU A 693 19.91 -14.08 -27.51
N TYR A 694 21.13 -13.96 -28.04
CA TYR A 694 21.57 -12.75 -28.75
C TYR A 694 20.65 -12.41 -29.93
N ARG A 695 20.26 -13.41 -30.73
CA ARG A 695 19.36 -13.20 -31.88
C ARG A 695 17.92 -12.93 -31.49
N GLU A 696 17.53 -13.30 -30.27
CA GLU A 696 16.25 -12.89 -29.70
C GLU A 696 16.30 -11.43 -29.27
N ALA A 697 17.41 -10.99 -28.68
CA ALA A 697 17.61 -9.61 -28.26
C ALA A 697 17.89 -8.63 -29.40
N HIS A 698 18.56 -9.08 -30.46
CA HIS A 698 19.00 -8.24 -31.58
C HIS A 698 18.75 -8.96 -32.90
N ALA A 699 17.74 -8.51 -33.64
CA ALA A 699 17.49 -8.99 -35.00
C ALA A 699 18.60 -8.54 -35.97
N THR A 700 19.12 -7.33 -35.76
CA THR A 700 20.27 -6.75 -36.47
C THR A 700 21.33 -6.33 -35.47
N ASP A 701 22.60 -6.39 -35.88
CA ASP A 701 23.75 -6.19 -34.98
C ASP A 701 24.08 -4.69 -34.74
N ASP A 702 23.44 -3.80 -35.49
CA ASP A 702 23.71 -2.36 -35.49
C ASP A 702 23.48 -1.71 -34.11
N HIS A 703 22.42 -2.09 -33.40
CA HIS A 703 22.13 -1.53 -32.06
C HIS A 703 23.08 -2.02 -30.97
N PHE A 704 23.89 -3.04 -31.26
CA PHE A 704 24.86 -3.59 -30.31
C PHE A 704 26.30 -3.08 -30.55
N MET A 705 26.64 -2.64 -31.76
CA MET A 705 27.99 -2.14 -32.06
C MET A 705 28.43 -0.92 -31.24
N PRO A 706 27.55 0.05 -30.91
CA PRO A 706 27.92 1.18 -30.06
C PRO A 706 28.46 0.79 -28.68
N ILE A 707 27.97 -0.31 -28.09
CA ILE A 707 28.47 -0.79 -26.80
C ILE A 707 29.86 -1.41 -26.92
N CYS A 708 30.17 -2.03 -28.07
CA CYS A 708 31.50 -2.53 -28.39
C CYS A 708 32.48 -1.35 -28.56
N PHE A 709 32.06 -0.26 -29.20
CA PHE A 709 32.85 0.98 -29.26
C PHE A 709 33.14 1.54 -27.87
N ALA A 710 32.11 1.72 -27.04
CA ALA A 710 32.27 2.25 -25.67
C ALA A 710 33.18 1.35 -24.81
N ALA A 711 33.01 0.02 -24.90
CA ALA A 711 33.87 -0.95 -24.22
C ALA A 711 35.32 -0.91 -24.72
N GLY A 712 35.55 -0.53 -25.98
CA GLY A 712 36.89 -0.26 -26.52
C GLY A 712 37.55 0.96 -25.90
N ALA A 713 36.78 2.05 -25.81
CA ALA A 713 37.22 3.31 -25.24
C ALA A 713 37.53 3.22 -23.73
N ALA A 714 36.90 2.28 -23.01
CA ALA A 714 37.12 2.05 -21.58
C ALA A 714 37.78 0.68 -21.28
N GLY A 715 38.40 0.06 -22.28
CA GLY A 715 38.85 -1.33 -22.21
C GLY A 715 40.36 -1.53 -22.07
N ALA A 716 41.17 -0.48 -22.07
CA ALA A 716 42.63 -0.60 -22.00
C ALA A 716 43.08 -1.15 -20.63
N ARG A 717 44.33 -1.62 -20.51
CA ARG A 717 44.84 -2.10 -19.21
C ARG A 717 44.78 -1.01 -18.13
N ASP A 718 44.98 0.25 -18.52
CA ASP A 718 44.93 1.40 -17.61
C ASP A 718 43.51 1.71 -17.11
N ASP A 719 42.47 1.10 -17.71
CA ASP A 719 41.08 1.23 -17.28
C ASP A 719 40.67 0.11 -16.30
N GLU A 720 41.58 -0.79 -15.93
CA GLU A 720 41.28 -1.91 -15.04
C GLU A 720 40.86 -1.42 -13.65
N GLY A 721 39.64 -1.80 -13.24
CA GLY A 721 39.05 -1.35 -11.97
C GLY A 721 38.33 0.00 -12.06
N ALA A 722 38.26 0.63 -13.24
CA ALA A 722 37.42 1.81 -13.44
C ALA A 722 35.95 1.48 -13.13
N PRO A 723 35.24 2.34 -12.35
CA PRO A 723 33.87 2.06 -11.97
C PRO A 723 32.96 2.08 -13.20
N ALA A 724 31.93 1.23 -13.17
CA ALA A 724 30.84 1.25 -14.13
C ALA A 724 29.54 1.53 -13.38
N GLU A 725 29.01 2.74 -13.52
CA GLU A 725 27.79 3.17 -12.88
C GLU A 725 26.59 2.93 -13.79
N PHE A 726 25.56 2.28 -13.25
CA PHE A 726 24.25 2.20 -13.89
C PHE A 726 23.49 3.50 -13.61
N GLY A 727 23.03 4.17 -14.67
CA GLY A 727 22.31 5.43 -14.57
C GLY A 727 20.81 5.23 -14.45
N ALA A 728 20.19 4.85 -15.56
CA ALA A 728 18.75 4.62 -15.66
C ALA A 728 18.47 3.58 -16.74
N GLU A 729 17.25 3.04 -16.72
CA GLU A 729 16.76 2.11 -17.72
C GLU A 729 15.28 2.38 -17.99
N ASP A 730 14.88 2.13 -19.22
CA ASP A 730 13.48 2.04 -19.61
C ASP A 730 13.20 0.77 -20.43
N TRP A 731 11.91 0.41 -20.45
CA TRP A 731 11.38 -0.67 -21.26
C TRP A 731 10.27 -0.10 -22.14
N GLU A 732 10.45 -0.23 -23.46
CA GLU A 732 9.51 0.23 -24.48
C GLU A 732 8.94 -0.95 -25.24
N LEU A 733 7.71 -0.81 -25.75
CA LEU A 733 7.02 -1.84 -26.55
C LEU A 733 7.07 -3.23 -25.88
N THR A 734 6.96 -3.22 -24.55
CA THR A 734 7.12 -4.37 -23.65
C THR A 734 8.53 -4.96 -23.56
N ASN A 735 9.19 -5.29 -24.67
CA ASN A 735 10.43 -6.09 -24.67
C ASN A 735 11.71 -5.32 -25.01
N MET A 736 11.61 -4.09 -25.52
CA MET A 736 12.78 -3.30 -25.90
C MET A 736 13.36 -2.61 -24.66
N CYS A 737 14.67 -2.70 -24.47
CA CYS A 737 15.33 -2.19 -23.28
C CYS A 737 16.47 -1.23 -23.63
N ASN A 738 16.44 -0.02 -23.07
CA ASN A 738 17.53 0.93 -23.13
C ASN A 738 18.11 1.15 -21.73
N SER A 739 19.36 0.74 -21.55
CA SER A 739 20.08 0.86 -20.28
C SER A 739 21.23 1.86 -20.41
N GLN A 740 21.37 2.76 -19.44
CA GLN A 740 22.42 3.78 -19.41
C GLN A 740 23.55 3.37 -18.47
N TYR A 741 24.79 3.44 -18.95
CA TYR A 741 25.98 3.16 -18.15
C TYR A 741 27.05 4.23 -18.37
N THR A 742 27.73 4.61 -17.28
CA THR A 742 28.91 5.48 -17.30
C THR A 742 30.11 4.67 -16.85
N ILE A 743 31.19 4.63 -17.66
CA ILE A 743 32.39 3.84 -17.36
C ILE A 743 33.62 4.75 -17.18
N GLY A 744 34.20 4.69 -15.99
CA GLY A 744 35.27 5.58 -15.55
C GLY A 744 34.78 6.65 -14.57
N ALA A 745 35.73 7.38 -14.03
CA ALA A 745 35.49 8.51 -13.15
C ALA A 745 36.20 9.76 -13.70
N TRP A 746 35.65 10.94 -13.42
CA TRP A 746 36.35 12.19 -13.68
C TRP A 746 37.55 12.30 -12.74
N ARG A 747 38.67 12.85 -13.23
CA ARG A 747 39.77 13.22 -12.34
C ARG A 747 39.29 14.29 -11.36
N GLU A 748 39.69 14.18 -10.10
CA GLU A 748 39.42 15.23 -9.12
C GLU A 748 39.98 16.56 -9.64
N LEU A 749 39.17 17.61 -9.56
CA LEU A 749 39.66 18.96 -9.83
C LEU A 749 40.63 19.28 -8.69
N THR A 750 41.94 19.28 -8.96
CA THR A 750 42.87 19.97 -8.07
C THR A 750 42.44 21.43 -8.02
N VAL A 751 41.81 21.79 -6.90
CA VAL A 751 41.36 23.17 -6.58
C VAL A 751 42.54 24.11 -6.57
#